data_AF-A0A2V3J446-F1
#
_entry.id   AF-A0A2V3J446-F1
#
_cell.length_a   1.000
_cell.length_b   1.000
_cell.length_c   1.000
_cell.angle_alpha   90.00
_cell.angle_beta   90.00
_cell.angle_gamma   90.00
#
_symmetry.space_group_name_H-M   'P 1'
#
loop_
_entity.id
_entity.type
_entity.pdbx_description
1 polymer ?
#
loop_
_entity_poly.entity_id
_entity_poly.type
_entity_poly.pdbx_seq_one_letter_code
_entity_poly.pdbx_strand_id
1 'polypeptide(L)'
;MKWGRTTAALAKSVAVNLSAANSPLPVDLTLSTNRFARLAPSSTLLQCGHATILATATPHHQLAIHFRSKAAAVGVIPLTWTRREQQPAIRETLTARLIDRSLRPTTSFAHLCVNVFAARRACDPPLDALAVNAAAAATAGLPNWTGPVAAARVSYIDGKFVPFASESLAATSHLSVFVAINQQHRILCLSIEAQNKPQPLVNDAIAEAITAAAPILALQQDYHHMLHQLREQHGLSSFPRQTPEQPNQAQVEQLPDESVIHQIKQSATDLYTQAFLQCTHHPGKAHRAHVLTKAQQQLLHHYNQYSVPHVLQAANVAVRRVFRSFIFDKRLRLDGRNPSQIRPLRAEASVLSGDVHGSAIFERGDTQVLAHATIGHLARAAKVEEYIDTAEQRPFFVHYSFPPYAIGDIGNPSGPSNRREVGHGALAEAAIAPMLDSSPYALRVSTEVLASDGSSSMAAVCAGSMALRDAGAPLTEDVAGVAMGLVTDGDREIILTDILGAEDHFGEMDMKVAGTNSGITACQLDTKLPTGLSQDTIANAFKQASEAHAHILDHMAGQQDRAMPKHAPRVVELPMESSVAARILLKDRALLLRDIGDQTNTKLWYDGRKQVVSIEAPNEEAAQEASRLITEALVDLEIGTKLTTTVLDVRSSFALVQTDDAVQGVLHVSKMMVNPINGSERFPDARRLLAKGDKLEVVVLESDRTRNILRFGLTKPPRRTAELESAVDDFLAAVATNAKSQEGP
;
A
#
# COMPACT_ATOMS: atom_id res chain seq x y z
N MET A 1 35.62 1.16 29.78
CA MET A 1 34.19 0.84 30.00
C MET A 1 33.72 1.25 31.42
N LYS A 2 33.63 2.55 31.72
CA LYS A 2 32.85 3.06 32.86
C LYS A 2 31.70 3.91 32.32
N TRP A 3 30.84 3.29 31.51
CA TRP A 3 29.58 3.89 31.08
C TRP A 3 28.65 3.86 32.28
N GLY A 4 28.24 5.03 32.76
CA GLY A 4 27.63 5.25 34.06
C GLY A 4 26.52 4.26 34.41
N ARG A 5 26.75 3.48 35.49
CA ARG A 5 25.73 2.75 36.25
C ARG A 5 24.91 3.74 37.10
N THR A 6 24.38 4.80 36.49
CA THR A 6 23.79 5.91 37.24
C THR A 6 22.37 5.61 37.70
N THR A 7 21.51 4.98 36.91
CA THR A 7 20.10 4.73 37.32
C THR A 7 19.90 3.45 38.13
N ALA A 8 20.78 2.44 37.99
CA ALA A 8 20.67 1.16 38.70
C ALA A 8 20.73 1.27 40.24
N ALA A 9 21.20 2.40 40.77
CA ALA A 9 21.31 2.67 42.21
C ALA A 9 20.05 3.33 42.82
N LEU A 10 19.08 3.74 42.01
CA LEU A 10 17.82 4.32 42.49
C LEU A 10 16.91 3.16 42.94
N ALA A 11 16.51 3.10 44.21
CA ALA A 11 15.63 2.03 44.69
C ALA A 11 14.13 2.34 44.49
N LYS A 12 13.79 3.62 44.27
CA LYS A 12 12.40 4.09 44.14
C LYS A 12 12.04 4.30 42.67
N SER A 13 10.93 3.72 42.24
CA SER A 13 10.28 4.07 40.98
C SER A 13 9.58 5.41 41.15
N VAL A 14 9.66 6.27 40.13
CA VAL A 14 8.96 7.57 40.13
C VAL A 14 8.19 7.72 38.84
N ALA A 15 7.04 8.41 38.92
CA ALA A 15 6.11 8.57 37.82
C ALA A 15 5.52 9.99 37.80
N VAL A 16 5.34 10.54 36.60
CA VAL A 16 4.47 11.70 36.35
C VAL A 16 3.23 11.23 35.59
N ASN A 17 2.09 11.85 35.87
CA ASN A 17 0.82 11.52 35.22
C ASN A 17 0.20 12.76 34.59
N LEU A 18 -0.29 12.60 33.37
CA LEU A 18 -1.15 13.55 32.68
C LEU A 18 -2.57 12.98 32.69
N SER A 19 -3.46 13.59 33.47
CA SER A 19 -4.85 13.15 33.56
C SER A 19 -5.62 13.46 32.28
N ALA A 20 -6.54 12.57 31.89
CA ALA A 20 -7.45 12.74 30.76
C ALA A 20 -8.22 14.09 30.81
N ALA A 21 -8.56 14.58 32.00
CA ALA A 21 -9.26 15.87 32.14
C ALA A 21 -8.45 17.08 31.66
N ASN A 22 -7.12 16.96 31.65
CA ASN A 22 -6.17 18.01 31.28
C ASN A 22 -5.37 17.63 30.02
N SER A 23 -5.85 16.66 29.25
CA SER A 23 -5.13 16.04 28.14
C SER A 23 -6.01 15.91 26.90
N PRO A 24 -5.44 16.02 25.70
CA PRO A 24 -6.12 15.64 24.46
C PRO A 24 -6.23 14.11 24.32
N LEU A 25 -5.61 13.33 25.21
CA LEU A 25 -5.78 11.88 25.24
C LEU A 25 -7.10 11.50 25.92
N PRO A 26 -7.79 10.46 25.42
CA PRO A 26 -9.03 9.97 26.02
C PRO A 26 -8.80 9.29 27.39
N VAL A 27 -7.55 9.03 27.75
CA VAL A 27 -7.14 8.29 28.94
C VAL A 27 -5.87 8.90 29.54
N ASP A 28 -5.67 8.66 30.84
CA ASP A 28 -4.47 9.08 31.56
C ASP A 28 -3.19 8.54 30.90
N LEU A 29 -2.16 9.38 30.86
CA LEU A 29 -0.83 9.02 30.37
C LEU A 29 0.20 9.18 31.48
N THR A 30 0.84 8.07 31.82
CA THR A 30 1.85 8.01 32.87
C THR A 30 3.22 7.71 32.27
N LEU A 31 4.22 8.54 32.60
CA LEU A 31 5.63 8.26 32.35
C LEU A 31 6.28 7.86 33.67
N SER A 32 6.88 6.68 33.72
CA SER A 32 7.61 6.22 34.89
C SER A 32 9.01 5.76 34.56
N THR A 33 9.92 5.85 35.53
CA THR A 33 11.31 5.38 35.40
C THR A 33 11.63 4.35 36.47
N ASN A 34 12.69 3.59 36.25
CA ASN A 34 13.31 2.71 37.25
C ASN A 34 12.41 1.55 37.76
N ARG A 35 11.23 1.36 37.16
CA ARG A 35 10.36 0.19 37.39
C ARG A 35 10.85 -1.03 36.62
N PHE A 36 11.26 -0.84 35.36
CA PHE A 36 11.76 -1.88 34.44
C PHE A 36 13.12 -1.48 33.87
N ALA A 37 13.90 -2.46 33.38
CA ALA A 37 15.19 -2.26 32.72
C ALA A 37 16.19 -1.38 33.51
N ARG A 38 16.28 -1.59 34.83
CA ARG A 38 17.12 -0.80 35.76
C ARG A 38 18.61 -0.75 35.42
N LEU A 39 19.10 -1.69 34.61
CA LEU A 39 20.49 -1.71 34.14
C LEU A 39 20.74 -0.82 32.92
N ALA A 40 19.69 -0.39 32.21
CA ALA A 40 19.82 0.54 31.11
C ALA A 40 20.22 1.93 31.66
N PRO A 41 21.15 2.65 31.02
CA PRO A 41 21.55 4.02 31.42
C PRO A 41 20.36 4.97 31.56
N SER A 42 19.34 4.79 30.72
CA SER A 42 18.03 5.42 30.86
C SER A 42 16.93 4.44 30.44
N SER A 43 15.80 4.49 31.16
CA SER A 43 14.62 3.68 30.88
C SER A 43 13.35 4.45 31.24
N THR A 44 12.37 4.39 30.34
CA THR A 44 11.04 4.98 30.55
C THR A 44 9.98 3.94 30.22
N LEU A 45 9.04 3.75 31.14
CA LEU A 45 7.81 3.00 30.92
C LEU A 45 6.68 4.00 30.74
N LEU A 46 6.12 4.04 29.52
CA LEU A 46 4.93 4.81 29.19
C LEU A 46 3.72 3.90 29.32
N GLN A 47 2.69 4.38 30.02
CA GLN A 47 1.40 3.70 30.15
C GLN A 47 0.30 4.67 29.72
N CYS A 48 -0.56 4.25 28.80
CA CYS A 48 -1.69 5.03 28.30
C CYS A 48 -2.83 4.08 27.94
N GLY A 49 -3.94 4.11 28.70
CA GLY A 49 -4.98 3.09 28.57
C GLY A 49 -4.43 1.68 28.89
N HIS A 50 -4.55 0.76 27.94
CA HIS A 50 -3.94 -0.58 28.06
C HIS A 50 -2.54 -0.67 27.44
N ALA A 51 -2.13 0.35 26.68
CA ALA A 51 -0.84 0.40 26.05
C ALA A 51 0.27 0.58 27.11
N THR A 52 1.22 -0.35 27.12
CA THR A 52 2.43 -0.28 27.95
C THR A 52 3.65 -0.42 27.06
N ILE A 53 4.45 0.65 26.98
CA ILE A 53 5.63 0.74 26.13
C ILE A 53 6.87 0.97 27.00
N LEU A 54 7.85 0.09 26.87
CA LEU A 54 9.16 0.25 27.49
C LEU A 54 10.16 0.80 26.46
N ALA A 55 10.66 2.01 26.70
CA ALA A 55 11.78 2.58 25.98
C ALA A 55 13.05 2.56 26.84
N THR A 56 14.16 2.16 26.24
CA THR A 56 15.48 2.16 26.89
C THR A 56 16.47 2.89 25.99
N ALA A 57 17.34 3.69 26.59
CA ALA A 57 18.34 4.49 25.89
C ALA A 57 19.73 4.23 26.47
N THR A 58 20.69 3.99 25.57
CA THR A 58 22.11 3.80 25.88
C THR A 58 22.95 4.73 25.00
N PRO A 59 24.06 5.32 25.50
CA PRO A 59 24.98 6.07 24.66
C PRO A 59 25.55 5.18 23.55
N HIS A 60 25.58 5.68 22.32
CA HIS A 60 26.10 4.97 21.15
C HIS A 60 26.74 5.96 20.17
N HIS A 61 27.65 5.49 19.31
CA HIS A 61 28.38 6.37 18.37
C HIS A 61 27.51 6.90 17.22
N GLN A 62 26.31 6.33 17.04
CA GLN A 62 25.29 6.75 16.08
C GLN A 62 23.89 6.55 16.66
N LEU A 63 22.90 7.30 16.18
CA LEU A 63 21.49 7.04 16.49
C LEU A 63 21.04 5.73 15.83
N ALA A 64 20.68 4.74 16.66
CA ALA A 64 20.19 3.45 16.24
C ALA A 64 18.91 3.11 16.99
N ILE A 65 17.82 2.90 16.27
CA ILE A 65 16.50 2.63 16.86
C ILE A 65 16.01 1.25 16.49
N HIS A 66 15.49 0.55 17.50
CA HIS A 66 14.78 -0.70 17.36
C HIS A 66 13.40 -0.55 17.99
N PHE A 67 12.37 -0.74 17.19
CA PHE A 67 10.99 -0.81 17.65
C PHE A 67 10.49 -2.25 17.47
N ARG A 68 9.87 -2.81 18.51
CA ARG A 68 9.27 -4.15 18.47
C ARG A 68 7.91 -4.17 19.14
N SER A 69 6.97 -4.77 18.44
CA SER A 69 5.63 -5.11 18.88
C SER A 69 5.55 -6.61 19.09
N LYS A 70 5.51 -7.04 20.36
CA LYS A 70 5.45 -8.48 20.69
C LYS A 70 4.03 -8.99 20.50
N ALA A 71 3.86 -10.17 19.91
CA ALA A 71 2.55 -10.81 19.80
C ALA A 71 1.94 -11.10 21.18
N ALA A 72 2.80 -11.38 22.16
CA ALA A 72 2.42 -11.52 23.56
C ALA A 72 1.78 -10.25 24.16
N ALA A 73 2.03 -9.06 23.60
CA ALA A 73 1.44 -7.81 24.08
C ALA A 73 -0.09 -7.77 23.96
N VAL A 74 -0.64 -8.61 23.08
CA VAL A 74 -2.09 -8.79 22.88
C VAL A 74 -2.54 -10.23 23.21
N GLY A 75 -1.66 -11.03 23.82
CA GLY A 75 -1.96 -12.42 24.17
C GLY A 75 -2.07 -13.39 22.98
N VAL A 76 -1.36 -13.13 21.87
CA VAL A 76 -1.41 -13.98 20.67
C VAL A 76 -0.09 -14.71 20.43
N ILE A 77 -0.18 -15.96 19.99
CA ILE A 77 0.96 -16.74 19.52
C ILE A 77 1.21 -16.41 18.04
N PRO A 78 2.44 -16.07 17.63
CA PRO A 78 2.79 -15.82 16.23
C PRO A 78 2.34 -16.93 15.27
N LEU A 79 1.82 -16.54 14.11
CA LEU A 79 1.42 -17.48 13.06
C LEU A 79 2.61 -18.05 12.29
N THR A 80 3.80 -17.48 12.48
CA THR A 80 5.06 -17.94 11.88
C THR A 80 5.32 -19.41 12.19
N TRP A 81 6.06 -20.08 11.30
CA TRP A 81 6.44 -21.49 11.46
C TRP A 81 7.06 -21.81 12.83
N THR A 82 7.90 -20.90 13.33
CA THR A 82 8.59 -21.06 14.61
C THR A 82 7.79 -20.59 15.84
N ARG A 83 6.56 -20.08 15.65
CA ARG A 83 5.75 -19.46 16.72
C ARG A 83 6.48 -18.34 17.47
N ARG A 84 7.33 -17.61 16.74
CA ARG A 84 8.19 -16.53 17.27
C ARG A 84 8.20 -15.35 16.30
N GLU A 85 8.30 -14.14 16.83
CA GLU A 85 8.49 -12.95 16.02
C GLU A 85 9.86 -12.99 15.33
N GLN A 86 9.86 -13.00 13.99
CA GLN A 86 11.06 -13.09 13.15
C GLN A 86 11.50 -11.68 12.72
N GLN A 87 11.69 -11.46 11.42
CA GLN A 87 12.01 -10.16 10.84
C GLN A 87 11.02 -9.08 11.29
N PRO A 88 11.46 -7.80 11.40
CA PRO A 88 10.55 -6.71 11.68
C PRO A 88 9.44 -6.61 10.64
N ALA A 89 8.20 -6.43 11.11
CA ALA A 89 7.08 -6.15 10.23
C ALA A 89 7.26 -4.76 9.56
N ILE A 90 6.52 -4.52 8.48
CA ILE A 90 6.55 -3.24 7.76
C ILE A 90 6.27 -2.09 8.72
N ARG A 91 5.17 -2.15 9.50
CA ARG A 91 4.82 -1.11 10.46
C ARG A 91 5.82 -0.95 11.58
N GLU A 92 6.44 -2.03 12.07
CA GLU A 92 7.52 -1.91 13.06
C GLU A 92 8.70 -1.10 12.49
N THR A 93 9.02 -1.33 11.23
CA THR A 93 10.06 -0.60 10.50
C THR A 93 9.66 0.87 10.30
N LEU A 94 8.40 1.15 9.93
CA LEU A 94 7.89 2.51 9.77
C LEU A 94 7.88 3.28 11.10
N THR A 95 7.43 2.67 12.19
CA THR A 95 7.46 3.28 13.53
C THR A 95 8.90 3.52 13.99
N ALA A 96 9.82 2.58 13.77
CA ALA A 96 11.24 2.79 14.06
C ALA A 96 11.81 4.00 13.29
N ARG A 97 11.44 4.17 12.02
CA ARG A 97 11.82 5.35 11.23
C ARG A 97 11.18 6.62 11.76
N LEU A 98 9.92 6.58 12.17
CA LEU A 98 9.23 7.76 12.69
C LEU A 98 9.87 8.26 13.99
N ILE A 99 10.26 7.34 14.89
CA ILE A 99 11.06 7.66 16.08
C ILE A 99 12.41 8.27 15.68
N ASP A 100 13.08 7.69 14.69
CA ASP A 100 14.37 8.19 14.22
C ASP A 100 14.28 9.61 13.69
N ARG A 101 13.33 9.86 12.79
CA ARG A 101 13.05 11.16 12.20
C ARG A 101 12.70 12.22 13.24
N SER A 102 11.92 11.85 14.25
CA SER A 102 11.49 12.76 15.32
C SER A 102 12.63 13.14 16.28
N LEU A 103 13.57 12.23 16.56
CA LEU A 103 14.61 12.43 17.57
C LEU A 103 15.98 12.80 17.01
N ARG A 104 16.28 12.48 15.75
CA ARG A 104 17.58 12.76 15.12
C ARG A 104 18.04 14.22 15.22
N PRO A 105 17.17 15.24 15.15
CA PRO A 105 17.58 16.64 15.28
C PRO A 105 18.06 16.99 16.70
N THR A 106 17.58 16.28 17.72
CA THR A 106 17.86 16.56 19.14
C THR A 106 18.80 15.54 19.78
N THR A 107 18.95 14.35 19.19
CA THR A 107 19.77 13.26 19.70
C THR A 107 20.44 12.52 18.54
N SER A 108 21.77 12.66 18.42
CA SER A 108 22.55 11.98 17.37
C SER A 108 23.31 10.73 17.84
N PHE A 109 23.38 10.49 19.16
CA PHE A 109 24.30 9.51 19.77
C PHE A 109 23.59 8.61 20.80
N ALA A 110 22.69 7.74 20.33
CA ALA A 110 21.93 6.86 21.20
C ALA A 110 21.56 5.54 20.52
N HIS A 111 21.61 4.44 21.27
CA HIS A 111 20.95 3.19 20.91
C HIS A 111 19.67 3.06 21.74
N LEU A 112 18.54 3.07 21.03
CA LEU A 112 17.20 3.07 21.57
C LEU A 112 16.50 1.74 21.26
N CYS A 113 16.01 1.08 22.30
CA CYS A 113 15.15 -0.09 22.17
C CYS A 113 13.77 0.23 22.76
N VAL A 114 12.75 0.23 21.91
CA VAL A 114 11.35 0.51 22.24
C VAL A 114 10.53 -0.75 22.03
N ASN A 115 9.94 -1.27 23.10
CA ASN A 115 9.18 -2.52 23.09
C ASN A 115 7.76 -2.28 23.61
N VAL A 116 6.76 -2.74 22.85
CA VAL A 116 5.37 -2.80 23.31
C VAL A 116 5.18 -4.08 24.12
N PHE A 117 4.75 -3.93 25.38
CA PHE A 117 4.55 -5.04 26.33
C PHE A 117 3.10 -5.37 26.59
N ALA A 118 2.21 -4.39 26.44
CA ALA A 118 0.76 -4.60 26.48
C ALA A 118 0.10 -3.62 25.53
N ALA A 119 -0.97 -4.04 24.88
CA ALA A 119 -1.90 -3.19 24.14
C ALA A 119 -3.25 -3.91 24.00
N ARG A 120 -4.33 -3.13 23.88
CA ARG A 120 -5.63 -3.61 23.44
C ARG A 120 -5.80 -3.30 21.96
N ARG A 121 -6.02 -4.35 21.16
CA ARG A 121 -6.25 -4.25 19.72
C ARG A 121 -7.34 -3.24 19.40
N ALA A 122 -7.11 -2.41 18.40
CA ALA A 122 -8.05 -1.43 17.85
C ALA A 122 -8.56 -0.31 18.79
N CYS A 123 -8.43 -0.46 20.12
CA CYS A 123 -9.00 0.46 21.11
C CYS A 123 -7.99 1.44 21.69
N ASP A 124 -6.71 1.07 21.77
CA ASP A 124 -5.71 1.95 22.37
C ASP A 124 -5.36 3.13 21.45
N PRO A 125 -4.86 4.23 22.02
CA PRO A 125 -4.32 5.35 21.26
C PRO A 125 -3.19 4.92 20.31
N PRO A 126 -2.90 5.72 19.25
CA PRO A 126 -1.97 5.33 18.20
C PRO A 126 -0.56 5.08 18.75
N LEU A 127 -0.10 3.83 18.60
CA LEU A 127 1.13 3.34 19.22
C LEU A 127 2.39 4.04 18.71
N ASP A 128 2.37 4.58 17.50
CA ASP A 128 3.50 5.28 16.90
C ASP A 128 3.82 6.60 17.64
N ALA A 129 2.81 7.43 17.90
CA ALA A 129 2.95 8.65 18.69
C ALA A 129 3.34 8.33 20.15
N LEU A 130 2.72 7.31 20.75
CA LEU A 130 3.12 6.87 22.09
C LEU A 130 4.57 6.36 22.12
N ALA A 131 5.02 5.62 21.10
CA ALA A 131 6.38 5.12 21.01
C ALA A 131 7.41 6.24 20.86
N VAL A 132 7.11 7.29 20.07
CA VAL A 132 7.96 8.48 19.96
C VAL A 132 8.06 9.20 21.31
N ASN A 133 6.94 9.39 22.01
CA ASN A 133 6.92 10.01 23.33
C ASN A 133 7.71 9.19 24.38
N ALA A 134 7.57 7.86 24.37
CA ALA A 134 8.33 6.98 25.25
C ALA A 134 9.84 7.04 24.95
N ALA A 135 10.22 7.04 23.67
CA ALA A 135 11.61 7.14 23.24
C ALA A 135 12.22 8.50 23.60
N ALA A 136 11.50 9.60 23.36
CA ALA A 136 11.90 10.96 23.71
C ALA A 136 12.17 11.07 25.23
N ALA A 137 11.24 10.61 26.05
CA ALA A 137 11.41 10.59 27.50
C ALA A 137 12.62 9.75 27.94
N ALA A 138 12.89 8.61 27.27
CA ALA A 138 14.07 7.81 27.57
C ALA A 138 15.38 8.53 27.21
N THR A 139 15.43 9.32 26.13
CA THR A 139 16.63 10.09 25.76
C THR A 139 16.98 11.19 26.76
N ALA A 140 16.00 11.68 27.53
CA ALA A 140 16.22 12.69 28.57
C ALA A 140 17.21 12.24 29.67
N GLY A 141 17.48 10.93 29.76
CA GLY A 141 18.48 10.35 30.67
C GLY A 141 19.89 10.17 30.08
N LEU A 142 20.17 10.70 28.87
CA LEU A 142 21.48 10.62 28.20
C LEU A 142 22.29 11.93 28.28
N PRO A 143 23.64 11.86 28.18
CA PRO A 143 24.46 13.05 27.97
C PRO A 143 24.10 13.72 26.63
N ASN A 144 24.09 15.06 26.59
CA ASN A 144 23.86 15.88 25.39
C ASN A 144 22.42 15.87 24.84
N TRP A 145 21.43 15.57 25.68
CA TRP A 145 20.03 15.80 25.35
C TRP A 145 19.76 17.29 25.14
N THR A 146 19.18 17.66 23.99
CA THR A 146 18.93 19.08 23.63
C THR A 146 17.46 19.49 23.77
N GLY A 147 16.63 18.66 24.39
CA GLY A 147 15.26 19.02 24.75
C GLY A 147 14.24 17.90 24.54
N PRO A 148 13.12 17.94 25.28
CA PRO A 148 12.01 17.02 25.13
C PRO A 148 11.41 17.19 23.75
N VAL A 149 10.92 16.07 23.24
CA VAL A 149 10.24 15.99 21.96
C VAL A 149 8.89 15.34 22.23
N ALA A 150 7.82 16.08 21.97
CA ALA A 150 6.46 15.58 22.13
C ALA A 150 5.86 15.31 20.76
N ALA A 151 5.15 14.19 20.64
CA ALA A 151 4.49 13.79 19.41
C ALA A 151 2.99 13.58 19.64
N ALA A 152 2.20 13.97 18.64
CA ALA A 152 0.77 13.74 18.59
C ALA A 152 0.35 13.30 17.19
N ARG A 153 -0.75 12.54 17.15
CA ARG A 153 -1.45 12.20 15.90
C ARG A 153 -2.88 12.68 15.99
N VAL A 154 -3.34 13.41 14.99
CA VAL A 154 -4.71 13.93 14.87
C VAL A 154 -5.35 13.34 13.63
N SER A 155 -6.60 12.90 13.75
CA SER A 155 -7.40 12.39 12.64
C SER A 155 -8.59 13.30 12.39
N TYR A 156 -8.96 13.52 11.14
CA TYR A 156 -10.16 14.27 10.76
C TYR A 156 -11.30 13.31 10.46
N ILE A 157 -12.35 13.35 11.29
CA ILE A 157 -13.45 12.38 11.30
C ILE A 157 -14.75 13.14 11.50
N ASP A 158 -15.74 12.90 10.64
CA ASP A 158 -17.07 13.55 10.71
C ASP A 158 -17.01 15.08 10.89
N GLY A 159 -16.08 15.72 10.17
CA GLY A 159 -15.91 17.17 10.21
C GLY A 159 -15.13 17.72 11.39
N LYS A 160 -14.59 16.87 12.28
CA LYS A 160 -13.90 17.26 13.52
C LYS A 160 -12.49 16.70 13.58
N PHE A 161 -11.60 17.44 14.23
CA PHE A 161 -10.28 16.93 14.59
C PHE A 161 -10.35 16.12 15.88
N VAL A 162 -9.85 14.89 15.82
CA VAL A 162 -9.82 13.94 16.93
C VAL A 162 -8.36 13.60 17.23
N PRO A 163 -7.76 14.18 18.29
CA PRO A 163 -6.41 13.82 18.71
C PRO A 163 -6.41 12.39 19.28
N PHE A 164 -5.34 11.66 18.98
CA PHE A 164 -5.11 10.29 19.46
C PHE A 164 -6.28 9.33 19.24
N ALA A 165 -7.00 9.49 18.12
CA ALA A 165 -8.07 8.59 17.72
C ALA A 165 -7.58 7.13 17.74
N SER A 166 -8.39 6.23 18.30
CA SER A 166 -8.09 4.80 18.30
C SER A 166 -7.99 4.30 16.86
N GLU A 167 -7.27 3.22 16.65
CA GLU A 167 -7.04 2.67 15.31
C GLU A 167 -8.34 2.35 14.55
N SER A 168 -9.34 1.78 15.22
CA SER A 168 -10.66 1.53 14.62
C SER A 168 -11.35 2.81 14.14
N LEU A 169 -11.13 3.91 14.84
CA LEU A 169 -11.72 5.21 14.56
C LEU A 169 -10.89 5.96 13.50
N ALA A 170 -9.56 5.83 13.55
CA ALA A 170 -8.65 6.40 12.57
C ALA A 170 -8.84 5.78 11.18
N ALA A 171 -9.27 4.52 11.09
CA ALA A 171 -9.57 3.85 9.82
C ALA A 171 -10.70 4.54 9.01
N THR A 172 -11.60 5.29 9.65
CA THR A 172 -12.64 6.08 8.96
C THR A 172 -12.20 7.51 8.67
N SER A 173 -10.95 7.87 8.99
CA SER A 173 -10.46 9.23 8.83
C SER A 173 -10.14 9.58 7.38
N HIS A 174 -10.46 10.81 7.00
CA HIS A 174 -10.12 11.36 5.70
C HIS A 174 -8.79 12.14 5.69
N LEU A 175 -8.17 12.36 6.85
CA LEU A 175 -6.90 13.06 7.02
C LEU A 175 -6.28 12.68 8.36
N SER A 176 -5.07 12.11 8.35
CA SER A 176 -4.27 11.83 9.55
C SER A 176 -2.98 12.65 9.51
N VAL A 177 -2.72 13.40 10.57
CA VAL A 177 -1.51 14.21 10.74
C VAL A 177 -0.77 13.76 11.99
N PHE A 178 0.45 13.29 11.82
CA PHE A 178 1.41 13.08 12.89
C PHE A 178 2.39 14.26 12.92
N VAL A 179 2.62 14.82 14.11
CA VAL A 179 3.62 15.87 14.33
C VAL A 179 4.50 15.54 15.53
N ALA A 180 5.78 15.85 15.44
CA ALA A 180 6.69 15.91 16.58
C ALA A 180 7.20 17.35 16.73
N ILE A 181 7.13 17.90 17.94
CA ILE A 181 7.49 19.28 18.27
C ILE A 181 8.61 19.34 19.31
N ASN A 182 9.38 20.42 19.30
CA ASN A 182 10.37 20.75 20.34
C ASN A 182 9.78 21.63 21.45
N GLN A 183 10.63 22.07 22.38
CA GLN A 183 10.26 22.94 23.52
C GLN A 183 9.59 24.25 23.12
N GLN A 184 9.92 24.78 21.95
CA GLN A 184 9.37 26.02 21.41
C GLN A 184 8.11 25.80 20.55
N HIS A 185 7.54 24.60 20.59
CA HIS A 185 6.38 24.19 19.79
C HIS A 185 6.65 24.27 18.27
N ARG A 186 7.93 24.23 17.86
CA ARG A 186 8.35 24.19 16.46
C ARG A 186 8.40 22.74 15.98
N ILE A 187 8.12 22.53 14.70
CA ILE A 187 7.98 21.19 14.11
C ILE A 187 9.36 20.59 13.81
N LEU A 188 9.59 19.38 14.29
CA LEU A 188 10.80 18.57 14.03
C LEU A 188 10.56 17.51 12.97
N CYS A 189 9.38 16.90 12.98
CA CYS A 189 8.98 15.85 12.05
C CYS A 189 7.47 15.95 11.81
N LEU A 190 7.06 15.71 10.58
CA LEU A 190 5.66 15.70 10.18
C LEU A 190 5.40 14.53 9.20
N SER A 191 4.25 13.89 9.35
CA SER A 191 3.76 12.84 8.46
C SER A 191 2.26 13.04 8.25
N ILE A 192 1.82 13.10 7.00
CA ILE A 192 0.43 13.35 6.62
C ILE A 192 -0.01 12.28 5.65
N GLU A 193 -1.19 11.73 5.90
CA GLU A 193 -1.91 10.82 5.01
C GLU A 193 -3.32 11.39 4.84
N ALA A 194 -3.76 11.61 3.61
CA ALA A 194 -4.95 12.40 3.33
C ALA A 194 -5.71 11.86 2.12
N GLN A 195 -7.04 11.88 2.19
CA GLN A 195 -7.92 11.62 1.06
C GLN A 195 -8.11 12.89 0.23
N ASN A 196 -7.01 13.28 -0.43
CA ASN A 196 -6.91 14.42 -1.32
C ASN A 196 -7.52 15.71 -0.74
N LYS A 197 -6.89 16.26 0.31
CA LYS A 197 -7.45 17.38 1.08
C LYS A 197 -6.83 18.72 0.71
N PRO A 198 -7.63 19.81 0.71
CA PRO A 198 -7.12 21.14 0.37
C PRO A 198 -6.15 21.63 1.44
N GLN A 199 -5.14 22.39 1.00
CA GLN A 199 -4.06 22.88 1.85
C GLN A 199 -4.53 23.60 3.14
N PRO A 200 -5.55 24.47 3.14
CA PRO A 200 -6.01 25.12 4.37
C PRO A 200 -6.44 24.12 5.46
N LEU A 201 -7.20 23.09 5.10
CA LEU A 201 -7.63 22.06 6.05
C LEU A 201 -6.44 21.27 6.63
N VAL A 202 -5.43 21.01 5.80
CA VAL A 202 -4.19 20.35 6.23
C VAL A 202 -3.41 21.23 7.21
N ASN A 203 -3.33 22.54 6.95
CA ASN A 203 -2.68 23.48 7.87
C ASN A 203 -3.40 23.57 9.22
N ASP A 204 -4.74 23.57 9.21
CA ASP A 204 -5.57 23.56 10.43
C ASP A 204 -5.32 22.29 11.25
N ALA A 205 -5.24 21.12 10.58
CA ALA A 205 -4.93 19.86 11.23
C ALA A 205 -3.52 19.85 11.87
N ILE A 206 -2.54 20.51 11.23
CA ILE A 206 -1.19 20.68 11.81
C ILE A 206 -1.26 21.56 13.07
N ALA A 207 -2.01 22.66 13.04
CA ALA A 207 -2.20 23.54 14.20
C ALA A 207 -2.79 22.76 15.40
N GLU A 208 -3.82 21.95 15.12
CA GLU A 208 -4.45 21.12 16.13
C GLU A 208 -3.49 20.06 16.66
N ALA A 209 -2.68 19.44 15.80
CA ALA A 209 -1.70 18.45 16.21
C ALA A 209 -0.60 19.05 17.12
N ILE A 210 -0.14 20.27 16.85
CA ILE A 210 0.78 21.01 17.73
C ILE A 210 0.13 21.25 19.10
N THR A 211 -1.12 21.71 19.09
CA THR A 211 -1.91 21.95 20.32
C THR A 211 -2.07 20.67 21.13
N ALA A 212 -2.33 19.54 20.47
CA ALA A 212 -2.45 18.24 21.11
C ALA A 212 -1.10 17.69 21.66
N ALA A 213 0.03 18.08 21.08
CA ALA A 213 1.35 17.66 21.58
C ALA A 213 1.81 18.47 22.81
N ALA A 214 1.32 19.70 22.99
CA ALA A 214 1.80 20.61 24.04
C ALA A 214 1.63 20.08 25.49
N PRO A 215 0.51 19.45 25.89
CA PRO A 215 0.39 18.89 27.25
C PRO A 215 1.35 17.72 27.50
N ILE A 216 1.67 16.93 26.47
CA ILE A 216 2.65 15.84 26.55
C ILE A 216 4.07 16.40 26.69
N LEU A 217 4.35 17.51 26.01
CA LEU A 217 5.61 18.24 26.14
C LEU A 217 5.82 18.72 27.58
N ALA A 218 4.79 19.32 28.19
CA ALA A 218 4.82 19.73 29.59
C ALA A 218 5.07 18.54 30.52
N LEU A 219 4.36 17.42 30.30
CA LEU A 219 4.59 16.20 31.07
C LEU A 219 6.03 15.67 30.96
N GLN A 220 6.62 15.72 29.76
CA GLN A 220 8.02 15.31 29.58
C GLN A 220 9.00 16.26 30.27
N GLN A 221 8.70 17.57 30.34
CA GLN A 221 9.50 18.54 31.09
C GLN A 221 9.45 18.23 32.59
N ASP A 222 8.27 17.94 33.14
CA ASP A 222 8.09 17.53 34.54
C ASP A 222 8.83 16.22 34.84
N TYR A 223 8.70 15.24 33.94
CA TYR A 223 9.44 13.98 34.02
C TYR A 223 10.96 14.20 34.04
N HIS A 224 11.47 15.08 33.18
CA HIS A 224 12.89 15.41 33.12
C HIS A 224 13.38 16.11 34.38
N HIS A 225 12.65 17.12 34.88
CA HIS A 225 12.99 17.80 36.14
C HIS A 225 13.05 16.81 37.31
N MET A 226 12.06 15.92 37.40
CA MET A 226 12.05 14.86 38.40
C MET A 226 13.25 13.92 38.26
N LEU A 227 13.58 13.48 37.04
CA LEU A 227 14.76 12.66 36.78
C LEU A 227 16.06 13.35 37.22
N HIS A 228 16.18 14.64 36.95
CA HIS A 228 17.34 15.44 37.35
C HIS A 228 17.47 15.50 38.87
N GLN A 229 16.39 15.86 39.57
CA GLN A 229 16.35 15.91 41.04
C GLN A 229 16.72 14.58 41.69
N LEU A 230 16.21 13.46 41.16
CA LEU A 230 16.55 12.13 41.66
C LEU A 230 18.04 11.80 41.48
N ARG A 231 18.64 12.21 40.36
CA ARG A 231 20.07 11.99 40.11
C ARG A 231 20.93 12.84 41.05
N GLU A 232 20.56 14.08 41.28
CA GLU A 232 21.24 14.98 42.22
C GLU A 232 21.20 14.44 43.65
N GLN A 233 20.02 14.00 44.13
CA GLN A 233 19.86 13.41 45.47
C GLN A 233 20.77 12.20 45.71
N HIS A 234 21.12 11.46 44.65
CA HIS A 234 21.96 10.28 44.72
C HIS A 234 23.43 10.54 44.34
N GLY A 235 23.84 11.81 44.19
CA GLY A 235 25.23 12.18 43.88
C GLY A 235 25.67 11.85 42.45
N LEU A 236 24.72 11.68 41.52
CA LEU A 236 24.95 11.30 40.12
C LEU A 236 24.80 12.52 39.18
N SER A 237 25.32 13.66 39.64
CA SER A 237 25.05 15.01 39.12
C SER A 237 25.65 15.33 37.75
N SER A 238 26.41 14.41 37.15
CA SER A 238 26.92 14.58 35.79
C SER A 238 26.60 13.35 34.95
N PHE A 239 25.90 13.56 33.84
CA PHE A 239 25.96 12.59 32.75
C PHE A 239 27.44 12.42 32.41
N PRO A 240 28.01 11.20 32.39
CA PRO A 240 29.39 11.03 31.96
C PRO A 240 29.50 11.62 30.55
N ARG A 241 30.25 12.73 30.44
CA ARG A 241 30.41 13.56 29.23
C ARG A 241 31.22 12.89 28.13
N GLN A 242 31.49 11.59 28.28
CA GLN A 242 32.26 10.86 27.29
C GLN A 242 31.33 10.51 26.14
N THR A 243 31.42 11.29 25.06
CA THR A 243 31.21 10.77 23.71
C THR A 243 31.94 9.43 23.61
N PRO A 244 31.35 8.38 23.00
CA PRO A 244 32.11 7.17 22.74
C PRO A 244 33.36 7.57 21.97
N GLU A 245 34.54 7.32 22.53
CA GLU A 245 35.78 7.39 21.77
C GLU A 245 35.54 6.56 20.51
N GLN A 246 35.71 7.19 19.34
CA GLN A 246 35.66 6.45 18.09
C GLN A 246 36.65 5.28 18.23
N PRO A 247 36.28 4.06 17.83
CA PRO A 247 37.15 2.91 17.96
C PRO A 247 38.51 3.27 17.35
N ASN A 248 39.56 3.21 18.20
CA ASN A 248 40.94 3.59 17.92
C ASN A 248 41.27 3.53 16.42
N GLN A 249 41.25 4.68 15.76
CA GLN A 249 41.92 4.80 14.47
C GLN A 249 43.41 4.75 14.78
N ALA A 250 44.02 3.62 14.43
CA ALA A 250 45.45 3.45 14.45
C ALA A 250 46.10 4.49 13.52
N GLN A 251 47.26 4.99 13.96
CA GLN A 251 48.11 6.05 13.40
C GLN A 251 47.73 7.46 13.84
N VAL A 252 48.56 8.00 14.73
CA VAL A 252 48.51 9.39 15.20
C VAL A 252 48.93 10.29 14.03
N GLU A 253 47.96 10.70 13.22
CA GLU A 253 48.09 11.85 12.32
C GLU A 253 48.03 13.14 13.17
N GLN A 254 48.76 14.18 12.76
CA GLN A 254 48.80 15.44 13.51
C GLN A 254 47.40 16.08 13.53
N LEU A 255 46.96 16.56 14.68
CA LEU A 255 45.71 17.34 14.77
C LEU A 255 45.99 18.79 14.35
N PRO A 256 45.16 19.39 13.48
CA PRO A 256 45.31 20.80 13.12
C PRO A 256 44.96 21.68 14.32
N ASP A 257 45.79 22.69 14.58
CA ASP A 257 45.48 23.73 15.58
C ASP A 257 44.43 24.73 15.06
N GLU A 258 43.97 25.66 15.89
CA GLU A 258 42.95 26.64 15.50
C GLU A 258 43.36 27.52 14.31
N SER A 259 44.65 27.84 14.19
CA SER A 259 45.17 28.66 13.09
C SER A 259 45.11 27.91 11.77
N VAL A 260 45.47 26.62 11.80
CA VAL A 260 45.39 25.71 10.65
C VAL A 260 43.92 25.46 10.30
N ILE A 261 43.03 25.28 11.28
CA ILE A 261 41.58 25.14 11.03
C ILE A 261 41.04 26.37 10.30
N HIS A 262 41.49 27.57 10.67
CA HIS A 262 41.11 28.80 9.97
C HIS A 262 41.62 28.82 8.52
N GLN A 263 42.88 28.43 8.29
CA GLN A 263 43.45 28.32 6.94
C GLN A 263 42.73 27.28 6.08
N ILE A 264 42.39 26.11 6.65
CA ILE A 264 41.60 25.07 5.98
C ILE A 264 40.25 25.64 5.55
N LYS A 265 39.55 26.36 6.44
CA LYS A 265 38.26 26.98 6.13
C LYS A 265 38.37 27.99 4.99
N GLN A 266 39.39 28.86 5.00
CA GLN A 266 39.62 29.83 3.93
C GLN A 266 39.91 29.14 2.59
N SER A 267 40.84 28.17 2.59
CA SER A 267 41.18 27.39 1.40
C SER A 267 39.97 26.64 0.84
N ALA A 268 39.15 26.06 1.72
CA ALA A 268 37.92 25.39 1.34
C ALA A 268 36.90 26.38 0.78
N THR A 269 36.76 27.59 1.36
CA THR A 269 35.88 28.63 0.81
C THR A 269 36.27 28.97 -0.63
N ASP A 270 37.55 29.19 -0.92
CA ASP A 270 38.00 29.55 -2.27
C ASP A 270 37.80 28.41 -3.27
N LEU A 271 38.26 27.20 -2.93
CA LEU A 271 38.13 26.01 -3.78
C LEU A 271 36.68 25.67 -4.08
N TYR A 272 35.82 25.64 -3.05
CA TYR A 272 34.41 25.28 -3.25
C TYR A 272 33.59 26.39 -3.90
N THR A 273 33.96 27.67 -3.75
CA THR A 273 33.33 28.76 -4.51
C THR A 273 33.56 28.58 -6.00
N GLN A 274 34.80 28.25 -6.42
CA GLN A 274 35.11 27.97 -7.82
C GLN A 274 34.42 26.69 -8.30
N ALA A 275 34.44 25.64 -7.48
CA ALA A 275 33.77 24.37 -7.79
C ALA A 275 32.27 24.56 -8.00
N PHE A 276 31.59 25.31 -7.13
CA PHE A 276 30.14 25.56 -7.25
C PHE A 276 29.81 26.41 -8.47
N LEU A 277 30.63 27.41 -8.80
CA LEU A 277 30.49 28.15 -10.06
C LEU A 277 30.59 27.21 -11.28
N GLN A 278 31.58 26.31 -11.30
CA GLN A 278 31.71 25.32 -12.36
C GLN A 278 30.47 24.41 -12.46
N CYS A 279 29.97 23.91 -11.32
CA CYS A 279 28.75 23.11 -11.26
C CYS A 279 27.54 23.83 -11.86
N THR A 280 27.42 25.15 -11.67
CA THR A 280 26.27 25.91 -12.20
C THR A 280 26.21 25.96 -13.73
N HIS A 281 27.33 25.69 -14.42
CA HIS A 281 27.39 25.63 -15.88
C HIS A 281 27.02 24.26 -16.46
N HIS A 282 26.99 23.20 -15.63
CA HIS A 282 26.70 21.84 -16.05
C HIS A 282 25.82 21.09 -15.03
N PRO A 283 24.53 20.86 -15.34
CA PRO A 283 23.54 20.38 -14.37
C PRO A 283 23.62 18.89 -14.03
N GLY A 284 24.59 18.13 -14.56
CA GLY A 284 24.68 16.67 -14.36
C GLY A 284 25.37 16.26 -13.06
N LYS A 285 24.83 15.27 -12.35
CA LYS A 285 25.33 14.69 -11.11
C LYS A 285 26.77 14.21 -11.23
N ALA A 286 27.10 13.48 -12.30
CA ALA A 286 28.44 12.95 -12.51
C ALA A 286 29.49 14.07 -12.63
N HIS A 287 29.14 15.15 -13.34
CA HIS A 287 30.00 16.33 -13.44
C HIS A 287 30.19 16.99 -12.08
N ARG A 288 29.09 17.25 -11.34
CA ARG A 288 29.17 17.82 -9.99
C ARG A 288 30.00 16.96 -9.05
N ALA A 289 29.79 15.65 -9.04
CA ALA A 289 30.57 14.72 -8.23
C ALA A 289 32.05 14.82 -8.57
N HIS A 290 32.41 14.80 -9.86
CA HIS A 290 33.80 14.96 -10.29
C HIS A 290 34.44 16.28 -9.81
N VAL A 291 33.76 17.40 -10.00
CA VAL A 291 34.26 18.73 -9.61
C VAL A 291 34.42 18.85 -8.10
N LEU A 292 33.43 18.41 -7.32
CA LEU A 292 33.47 18.45 -5.86
C LEU A 292 34.53 17.50 -5.28
N THR A 293 34.67 16.29 -5.84
CA THR A 293 35.72 15.35 -5.44
C THR A 293 37.11 15.90 -5.76
N LYS A 294 37.29 16.56 -6.90
CA LYS A 294 38.56 17.22 -7.25
C LYS A 294 38.91 18.33 -6.26
N ALA A 295 37.96 19.18 -5.88
CA ALA A 295 38.16 20.21 -4.85
C ALA A 295 38.54 19.60 -3.49
N GLN A 296 37.85 18.52 -3.09
CA GLN A 296 38.17 17.78 -1.86
C GLN A 296 39.58 17.17 -1.91
N GLN A 297 39.97 16.55 -3.02
CA GLN A 297 41.29 15.96 -3.20
C GLN A 297 42.41 17.01 -3.15
N GLN A 298 42.20 18.17 -3.77
CA GLN A 298 43.14 19.29 -3.70
C GLN A 298 43.34 19.77 -2.26
N LEU A 299 42.24 19.88 -1.50
CA LEU A 299 42.30 20.27 -0.10
C LEU A 299 43.04 19.21 0.75
N LEU A 300 42.69 17.93 0.59
CA LEU A 300 43.35 16.83 1.31
C LEU A 300 44.84 16.71 0.94
N HIS A 301 45.20 16.96 -0.30
CA HIS A 301 46.60 16.95 -0.73
C HIS A 301 47.41 18.07 -0.08
N HIS A 302 46.83 19.28 0.02
CA HIS A 302 47.48 20.43 0.64
C HIS A 302 47.67 20.26 2.16
N TYR A 303 46.72 19.60 2.82
CA TYR A 303 46.72 19.37 4.27
C TYR A 303 47.02 17.91 4.65
N ASN A 304 47.81 17.21 3.84
CA ASN A 304 48.06 15.76 3.97
C ASN A 304 48.77 15.33 5.26
N GLN A 305 49.40 16.28 5.96
CA GLN A 305 50.06 16.08 7.24
C GLN A 305 49.10 16.00 8.43
N TYR A 306 47.83 16.39 8.23
CA TYR A 306 46.80 16.41 9.26
C TYR A 306 45.79 15.30 9.08
N SER A 307 45.10 15.00 10.19
CA SER A 307 44.04 14.00 10.22
C SER A 307 42.93 14.28 9.20
N VAL A 308 42.71 13.35 8.25
CA VAL A 308 41.71 13.48 7.18
C VAL A 308 40.31 13.80 7.72
N PRO A 309 39.76 13.10 8.75
CA PRO A 309 38.49 13.46 9.36
C PRO A 309 38.41 14.90 9.86
N HIS A 310 39.48 15.42 10.47
CA HIS A 310 39.52 16.77 11.02
C HIS A 310 39.58 17.84 9.92
N VAL A 311 40.37 17.59 8.87
CA VAL A 311 40.42 18.47 7.69
C VAL A 311 39.05 18.54 7.02
N LEU A 312 38.40 17.40 6.77
CA LEU A 312 37.07 17.36 6.15
C LEU A 312 35.99 18.00 7.05
N GLN A 313 36.07 17.82 8.37
CA GLN A 313 35.16 18.47 9.30
C GLN A 313 35.28 20.00 9.25
N ALA A 314 36.51 20.53 9.28
CA ALA A 314 36.75 21.96 9.15
C ALA A 314 36.30 22.51 7.79
N ALA A 315 36.60 21.78 6.71
CA ALA A 315 36.18 22.10 5.35
C ALA A 315 34.65 22.16 5.23
N ASN A 316 33.94 21.15 5.72
CA ASN A 316 32.47 21.05 5.61
C ASN A 316 31.75 22.27 6.21
N VAL A 317 32.29 22.88 7.27
CA VAL A 317 31.75 24.13 7.82
C VAL A 317 31.83 25.27 6.80
N ALA A 318 32.97 25.40 6.13
CA ALA A 318 33.16 26.40 5.08
C ALA A 318 32.31 26.09 3.83
N VAL A 319 32.25 24.83 3.40
CA VAL A 319 31.44 24.39 2.25
C VAL A 319 29.96 24.72 2.44
N ARG A 320 29.41 24.46 3.63
CA ARG A 320 28.02 24.82 3.97
C ARG A 320 27.79 26.34 3.89
N ARG A 321 28.75 27.15 4.35
CA ARG A 321 28.66 28.61 4.24
C ARG A 321 28.67 29.08 2.79
N VAL A 322 29.53 28.51 1.94
CA VAL A 322 29.56 28.80 0.50
C VAL A 322 28.25 28.38 -0.17
N PHE A 323 27.69 27.23 0.19
CA PHE A 323 26.42 26.77 -0.35
C PHE A 323 25.28 27.77 -0.04
N ARG A 324 25.21 28.22 1.21
CA ARG A 324 24.22 29.21 1.64
C ARG A 324 24.41 30.55 0.93
N SER A 325 25.64 31.06 0.77
CA SER A 325 25.86 32.34 0.10
C SER A 325 25.45 32.33 -1.38
N PHE A 326 25.63 31.22 -2.09
CA PHE A 326 25.14 31.11 -3.47
C PHE A 326 23.62 31.24 -3.57
N ILE A 327 22.90 30.61 -2.63
CA ILE A 327 21.43 30.63 -2.62
C ILE A 327 20.90 32.00 -2.19
N PHE A 328 21.46 32.60 -1.14
CA PHE A 328 20.99 33.89 -0.63
C PHE A 328 21.47 35.09 -1.46
N ASP A 329 22.74 35.12 -1.85
CA ASP A 329 23.34 36.29 -2.48
C ASP A 329 23.18 36.26 -4.00
N LYS A 330 23.29 35.07 -4.62
CA LYS A 330 23.21 34.92 -6.08
C LYS A 330 21.88 34.37 -6.58
N ARG A 331 21.01 33.86 -5.70
CA ARG A 331 19.76 33.16 -6.06
C ARG A 331 19.99 31.99 -7.03
N LEU A 332 21.17 31.35 -6.93
CA LEU A 332 21.57 30.23 -7.78
C LEU A 332 21.81 28.98 -6.95
N ARG A 333 21.32 27.86 -7.46
CA ARG A 333 21.54 26.53 -6.91
C ARG A 333 22.78 25.87 -7.52
N LEU A 334 23.15 24.71 -7.00
CA LEU A 334 24.36 23.98 -7.42
C LEU A 334 24.36 23.59 -8.90
N ASP A 335 23.19 23.41 -9.49
CA ASP A 335 22.99 23.07 -10.91
C ASP A 335 22.54 24.27 -11.75
N GLY A 336 22.64 25.49 -11.21
CA GLY A 336 22.31 26.74 -11.90
C GLY A 336 20.83 27.12 -11.89
N ARG A 337 19.94 26.28 -11.32
CA ARG A 337 18.51 26.61 -11.18
C ARG A 337 18.27 27.74 -10.18
N ASN A 338 17.15 28.42 -10.33
CA ASN A 338 16.61 29.27 -9.26
C ASN A 338 15.90 28.43 -8.18
N PRO A 339 15.57 29.01 -7.01
CA PRO A 339 14.94 28.28 -5.90
C PRO A 339 13.63 27.56 -6.23
N SER A 340 12.77 28.09 -7.11
CA SER A 340 11.45 27.51 -7.39
C SER A 340 11.43 26.59 -8.62
N GLN A 341 12.52 26.52 -9.39
CA GLN A 341 12.57 25.79 -10.65
C GLN A 341 12.75 24.27 -10.48
N ILE A 342 11.96 23.51 -11.25
CA ILE A 342 12.02 22.05 -11.33
C ILE A 342 13.04 21.62 -12.38
N ARG A 343 13.66 20.44 -12.21
CA ARG A 343 14.55 19.84 -13.23
C ARG A 343 13.77 19.46 -14.50
N PRO A 344 14.46 19.26 -15.63
CA PRO A 344 13.82 18.74 -16.85
C PRO A 344 13.04 17.45 -16.56
N LEU A 345 11.83 17.37 -17.10
CA LEU A 345 10.91 16.26 -16.91
C LEU A 345 10.78 15.43 -18.19
N ARG A 346 10.72 14.12 -18.04
CA ARG A 346 10.28 13.20 -19.09
C ARG A 346 9.40 12.13 -18.45
N ALA A 347 8.25 11.88 -19.07
CA ALA A 347 7.25 10.94 -18.57
C ALA A 347 6.72 10.12 -19.75
N GLU A 348 6.81 8.80 -19.67
CA GLU A 348 6.38 7.89 -20.74
C GLU A 348 5.71 6.66 -20.12
N ALA A 349 4.49 6.33 -20.57
CA ALA A 349 3.80 5.09 -20.20
C ALA A 349 3.94 4.03 -21.30
N SER A 350 3.51 2.79 -21.04
CA SER A 350 3.61 1.67 -21.98
C SER A 350 5.05 1.40 -22.48
N VAL A 351 6.05 1.66 -21.62
CA VAL A 351 7.49 1.53 -21.97
C VAL A 351 7.98 0.09 -22.04
N LEU A 352 7.25 -0.86 -21.47
CA LEU A 352 7.57 -2.28 -21.51
C LEU A 352 6.59 -3.06 -22.37
N SER A 353 7.13 -3.95 -23.19
CA SER A 353 6.38 -4.90 -24.01
C SER A 353 6.12 -6.22 -23.29
N GLY A 354 5.20 -7.02 -23.84
CA GLY A 354 4.90 -8.37 -23.35
C GLY A 354 3.70 -8.40 -22.40
N ASP A 355 3.73 -9.31 -21.43
CA ASP A 355 2.62 -9.56 -20.48
C ASP A 355 2.64 -8.63 -19.26
N VAL A 356 3.23 -7.44 -19.40
CA VAL A 356 3.23 -6.42 -18.35
C VAL A 356 1.88 -5.71 -18.37
N HIS A 357 1.14 -5.77 -17.25
CA HIS A 357 -0.19 -5.17 -17.20
C HIS A 357 -0.16 -3.64 -17.33
N GLY A 358 0.83 -2.96 -16.78
CA GLY A 358 1.04 -1.53 -17.00
C GLY A 358 2.46 -1.13 -16.64
N SER A 359 3.01 -0.16 -17.34
CA SER A 359 4.38 0.31 -17.11
C SER A 359 4.52 1.79 -17.39
N ALA A 360 5.42 2.43 -16.65
CA ALA A 360 5.78 3.82 -16.90
C ALA A 360 7.20 4.12 -16.44
N ILE A 361 7.88 5.00 -17.16
CA ILE A 361 9.14 5.61 -16.73
C ILE A 361 8.90 7.09 -16.46
N PHE A 362 9.43 7.56 -15.33
CA PHE A 362 9.42 8.97 -14.97
C PHE A 362 10.83 9.43 -14.66
N GLU A 363 11.22 10.51 -15.31
CA GLU A 363 12.52 11.14 -15.22
C GLU A 363 12.38 12.59 -14.78
N ARG A 364 13.22 12.97 -13.81
CA ARG A 364 13.34 14.34 -13.31
C ARG A 364 14.80 14.66 -13.06
N GLY A 365 15.42 15.33 -14.04
CA GLY A 365 16.88 15.43 -14.13
C GLY A 365 17.52 14.04 -14.11
N ASP A 366 18.54 13.86 -13.25
CA ASP A 366 19.24 12.58 -13.11
C ASP A 366 18.55 11.57 -12.16
N THR A 367 17.28 11.82 -11.79
CA THR A 367 16.44 10.82 -11.10
C THR A 367 15.52 10.14 -12.10
N GLN A 368 15.64 8.83 -12.26
CA GLN A 368 14.84 8.01 -13.17
C GLN A 368 14.24 6.82 -12.42
N VAL A 369 12.93 6.63 -12.54
CA VAL A 369 12.22 5.52 -11.91
C VAL A 369 11.33 4.83 -12.94
N LEU A 370 11.44 3.51 -12.98
CA LEU A 370 10.57 2.62 -13.76
C LEU A 370 9.54 1.99 -12.81
N ALA A 371 8.26 2.08 -13.16
CA ALA A 371 7.17 1.46 -12.42
C ALA A 371 6.49 0.37 -13.26
N HIS A 372 6.09 -0.70 -12.59
CA HIS A 372 5.25 -1.78 -13.14
C HIS A 372 3.99 -1.88 -12.30
N ALA A 373 2.83 -1.80 -12.94
CA ALA A 373 1.55 -2.15 -12.33
C ALA A 373 1.21 -3.60 -12.66
N THR A 374 0.72 -4.35 -11.68
CA THR A 374 0.29 -5.73 -11.84
C THR A 374 -1.07 -5.92 -11.18
N ILE A 375 -2.02 -6.44 -11.95
CA ILE A 375 -3.39 -6.75 -11.51
C ILE A 375 -3.45 -8.23 -11.13
N GLY A 376 -4.03 -8.52 -9.97
CA GLY A 376 -4.28 -9.87 -9.45
C GLY A 376 -5.69 -10.00 -8.90
N HIS A 377 -6.17 -11.24 -8.69
CA HIS A 377 -7.39 -11.45 -7.92
C HIS A 377 -7.22 -10.98 -6.47
N LEU A 378 -8.30 -10.57 -5.81
CA LEU A 378 -8.27 -10.07 -4.44
C LEU A 378 -7.64 -11.04 -3.42
N ALA A 379 -7.69 -12.35 -3.69
CA ALA A 379 -6.99 -13.37 -2.88
C ALA A 379 -5.45 -13.18 -2.83
N ARG A 380 -4.88 -12.38 -3.75
CA ARG A 380 -3.47 -11.99 -3.80
C ARG A 380 -3.19 -10.64 -3.11
N ALA A 381 -4.20 -10.00 -2.53
CA ALA A 381 -4.02 -8.80 -1.72
C ALA A 381 -2.98 -9.04 -0.63
N ALA A 382 -2.20 -8.00 -0.32
CA ALA A 382 -1.17 -8.11 0.70
C ALA A 382 -1.83 -8.37 2.06
N LYS A 383 -1.40 -9.45 2.71
CA LYS A 383 -1.80 -9.77 4.08
C LYS A 383 -0.77 -9.19 5.01
N VAL A 384 -1.19 -8.25 5.84
CA VAL A 384 -0.31 -7.66 6.84
C VAL A 384 -0.47 -8.47 8.12
N GLU A 385 0.54 -9.28 8.45
CA GLU A 385 0.60 -9.95 9.76
C GLU A 385 0.93 -8.93 10.84
N GLU A 386 -0.10 -8.25 11.33
CA GLU A 386 -0.02 -7.39 12.49
C GLU A 386 -0.74 -8.00 13.68
N TYR A 387 -0.03 -8.08 14.81
CA TYR A 387 -0.60 -8.64 16.03
C TYR A 387 -1.49 -7.65 16.78
N ILE A 388 -1.21 -6.35 16.68
CA ILE A 388 -1.93 -5.33 17.44
C ILE A 388 -3.11 -4.76 16.66
N ASP A 389 -3.01 -4.70 15.34
CA ASP A 389 -4.08 -4.21 14.48
C ASP A 389 -5.03 -5.35 14.07
N THR A 390 -6.24 -4.99 13.67
CA THR A 390 -7.13 -5.88 12.92
C THR A 390 -6.52 -6.14 11.55
N ALA A 391 -6.11 -7.38 11.28
CA ALA A 391 -5.47 -7.74 10.02
C ALA A 391 -6.32 -7.34 8.81
N GLU A 392 -5.95 -6.25 8.14
CA GLU A 392 -6.55 -5.83 6.88
C GLU A 392 -5.89 -6.55 5.70
N GLN A 393 -6.70 -6.97 4.74
CA GLN A 393 -6.19 -7.23 3.40
C GLN A 393 -5.98 -5.87 2.75
N ARG A 394 -4.75 -5.60 2.29
CA ARG A 394 -4.45 -4.40 1.51
C ARG A 394 -4.56 -4.72 0.03
N PRO A 395 -5.64 -4.28 -0.65
CA PRO A 395 -5.82 -4.57 -2.06
C PRO A 395 -4.76 -3.85 -2.91
N PHE A 396 -4.32 -2.68 -2.49
CA PHE A 396 -3.24 -1.94 -3.12
C PHE A 396 -1.97 -1.96 -2.28
N PHE A 397 -0.82 -2.20 -2.90
CA PHE A 397 0.47 -2.14 -2.23
C PHE A 397 1.62 -1.78 -3.17
N VAL A 398 2.63 -1.09 -2.63
CA VAL A 398 3.78 -0.61 -3.39
C VAL A 398 5.09 -1.24 -2.90
N HIS A 399 5.84 -1.84 -3.81
CA HIS A 399 7.23 -2.24 -3.58
C HIS A 399 8.17 -1.24 -4.24
N TYR A 400 9.17 -0.82 -3.48
CA TYR A 400 10.18 0.13 -3.93
C TYR A 400 11.56 -0.51 -3.77
N SER A 401 12.34 -0.50 -4.85
CA SER A 401 13.69 -1.05 -4.94
C SER A 401 14.69 0.06 -5.22
N PHE A 402 15.80 0.11 -4.48
CA PHE A 402 16.89 1.07 -4.71
C PHE A 402 18.21 0.33 -4.94
N PRO A 403 18.46 -0.15 -6.16
CA PRO A 403 19.66 -0.91 -6.45
C PRO A 403 20.93 -0.01 -6.39
N PRO A 404 22.11 -0.56 -6.03
CA PRO A 404 23.35 0.22 -5.90
C PRO A 404 23.76 0.98 -7.17
N TYR A 405 23.48 0.40 -8.34
CA TYR A 405 23.79 1.03 -9.63
C TYR A 405 23.05 2.36 -9.83
N ALA A 406 21.92 2.60 -9.14
CA ALA A 406 21.15 3.84 -9.25
C ALA A 406 21.95 5.08 -8.82
N ILE A 407 23.00 4.89 -8.03
CA ILE A 407 23.93 5.94 -7.62
C ILE A 407 25.36 5.71 -8.14
N GLY A 408 25.56 4.69 -8.99
CA GLY A 408 26.88 4.28 -9.50
C GLY A 408 27.77 3.63 -8.45
N ASP A 409 27.20 3.00 -7.42
CA ASP A 409 27.93 2.40 -6.31
C ASP A 409 27.90 0.86 -6.36
N ILE A 410 28.83 0.22 -5.65
CA ILE A 410 28.92 -1.24 -5.50
C ILE A 410 28.29 -1.60 -4.16
N GLY A 411 27.30 -2.49 -4.17
CA GLY A 411 26.67 -2.97 -2.95
C GLY A 411 25.97 -4.29 -3.14
N ASN A 412 25.52 -4.89 -2.05
CA ASN A 412 24.64 -6.05 -2.14
C ASN A 412 23.32 -5.59 -2.77
N PRO A 413 22.85 -6.21 -3.87
CA PRO A 413 21.49 -6.01 -4.34
C PRO A 413 20.56 -6.45 -3.20
N SER A 414 20.09 -5.46 -2.45
CA SER A 414 19.43 -5.71 -1.17
C SER A 414 17.98 -6.05 -1.45
N GLY A 415 17.49 -7.14 -0.86
CA GLY A 415 16.07 -7.42 -0.77
C GLY A 415 15.37 -6.50 0.25
N PRO A 416 14.09 -6.75 0.58
CA PRO A 416 13.18 -5.86 1.33
C PRO A 416 13.59 -5.53 2.79
N SER A 417 14.79 -5.90 3.23
CA SER A 417 15.35 -5.62 4.56
C SER A 417 15.85 -4.18 4.73
N ASN A 418 15.94 -3.37 3.66
CA ASN A 418 16.36 -1.98 3.78
C ASN A 418 15.20 -1.11 4.30
N ARG A 419 15.36 -0.56 5.51
CA ARG A 419 14.35 0.32 6.12
C ARG A 419 13.98 1.52 5.23
N ARG A 420 14.90 2.04 4.41
CA ARG A 420 14.64 3.18 3.50
C ARG A 420 13.71 2.81 2.36
N GLU A 421 13.90 1.64 1.77
CA GLU A 421 13.06 1.16 0.69
C GLU A 421 11.62 0.93 1.15
N VAL A 422 11.45 0.25 2.30
CA VAL A 422 10.13 0.07 2.93
C VAL A 422 9.46 1.41 3.24
N GLY A 423 10.22 2.38 3.76
CA GLY A 423 9.70 3.71 4.07
C GLY A 423 9.28 4.51 2.83
N HIS A 424 10.03 4.42 1.73
CA HIS A 424 9.67 5.09 0.47
C HIS A 424 8.50 4.41 -0.23
N GLY A 425 8.44 3.07 -0.22
CA GLY A 425 7.31 2.31 -0.73
C GLY A 425 6.01 2.65 0.01
N ALA A 426 6.04 2.67 1.34
CA ALA A 426 4.88 3.04 2.16
C ALA A 426 4.43 4.49 1.92
N LEU A 427 5.37 5.43 1.73
CA LEU A 427 5.01 6.81 1.38
C LEU A 427 4.35 6.90 0.00
N ALA A 428 4.83 6.14 -0.99
CA ALA A 428 4.22 6.10 -2.30
C ALA A 428 2.85 5.41 -2.29
N GLU A 429 2.70 4.34 -1.50
CA GLU A 429 1.43 3.67 -1.25
C GLU A 429 0.41 4.64 -0.65
N ALA A 430 0.78 5.34 0.44
CA ALA A 430 -0.09 6.33 1.09
C ALA A 430 -0.44 7.52 0.18
N ALA A 431 0.42 7.88 -0.77
CA ALA A 431 0.18 8.96 -1.72
C ALA A 431 -0.84 8.57 -2.81
N ILE A 432 -0.78 7.32 -3.31
CA ILE A 432 -1.58 6.87 -4.46
C ILE A 432 -2.90 6.22 -4.01
N ALA A 433 -2.90 5.46 -2.92
CA ALA A 433 -4.07 4.73 -2.43
C ALA A 433 -5.35 5.58 -2.34
N PRO A 434 -5.31 6.85 -1.88
CA PRO A 434 -6.52 7.64 -1.73
C PRO A 434 -7.18 8.06 -3.05
N MET A 435 -6.48 7.92 -4.18
CA MET A 435 -6.99 8.23 -5.52
C MET A 435 -7.54 7.01 -6.25
N LEU A 436 -7.38 5.81 -5.69
CA LEU A 436 -7.90 4.56 -6.26
C LEU A 436 -9.34 4.33 -5.82
N ASP A 437 -10.23 4.15 -6.79
CA ASP A 437 -11.60 3.72 -6.53
C ASP A 437 -11.66 2.22 -6.17
N SER A 438 -12.81 1.81 -5.64
CA SER A 438 -13.06 0.40 -5.31
C SER A 438 -12.86 -0.50 -6.52
N SER A 439 -12.03 -1.53 -6.35
CA SER A 439 -11.66 -2.48 -7.38
C SER A 439 -11.81 -3.91 -6.85
N PRO A 440 -12.35 -4.86 -7.65
CA PRO A 440 -12.38 -6.26 -7.28
C PRO A 440 -11.00 -6.94 -7.38
N TYR A 441 -9.96 -6.19 -7.74
CA TYR A 441 -8.62 -6.68 -7.96
C TYR A 441 -7.66 -6.25 -6.85
N ALA A 442 -6.63 -7.08 -6.63
CA ALA A 442 -5.41 -6.65 -5.96
C ALA A 442 -4.51 -5.93 -6.97
N LEU A 443 -4.01 -4.77 -6.60
CA LEU A 443 -3.15 -3.92 -7.41
C LEU A 443 -1.77 -3.83 -6.76
N ARG A 444 -0.74 -4.25 -7.49
CA ARG A 444 0.64 -4.14 -7.06
C ARG A 444 1.37 -3.15 -7.94
N VAL A 445 2.06 -2.17 -7.35
CA VAL A 445 3.04 -1.36 -8.07
C VAL A 445 4.44 -1.74 -7.61
N SER A 446 5.33 -2.07 -8.54
CA SER A 446 6.76 -2.29 -8.26
C SER A 446 7.57 -1.20 -8.93
N THR A 447 8.33 -0.44 -8.15
CA THR A 447 9.17 0.66 -8.61
C THR A 447 10.65 0.31 -8.49
N GLU A 448 11.37 0.50 -9.58
CA GLU A 448 12.81 0.27 -9.71
C GLU A 448 13.47 1.62 -9.97
N VAL A 449 14.33 2.06 -9.04
CA VAL A 449 15.08 3.30 -9.24
C VAL A 449 16.27 3.01 -10.14
N LEU A 450 16.26 3.57 -11.34
CA LEU A 450 17.29 3.35 -12.35
C LEU A 450 18.46 4.35 -12.21
N ALA A 451 18.14 5.58 -11.81
CA ALA A 451 19.10 6.63 -11.47
C ALA A 451 18.53 7.50 -10.35
N SER A 452 19.39 8.04 -9.47
CA SER A 452 18.94 8.90 -8.37
C SER A 452 19.88 10.05 -8.10
N ASP A 453 19.33 11.26 -8.17
CA ASP A 453 20.01 12.51 -7.81
C ASP A 453 19.12 13.46 -7.00
N GLY A 454 17.98 12.96 -6.51
CA GLY A 454 17.04 13.72 -5.70
C GLY A 454 15.65 13.10 -5.71
N SER A 455 15.15 12.77 -4.52
CA SER A 455 13.80 12.26 -4.23
C SER A 455 13.23 11.26 -5.24
N SER A 456 13.89 10.10 -5.36
CA SER A 456 13.37 8.97 -6.13
C SER A 456 12.05 8.42 -5.58
N SER A 457 11.73 8.64 -4.30
CA SER A 457 10.41 8.31 -3.73
C SER A 457 9.28 9.11 -4.38
N MET A 458 9.51 10.38 -4.69
CA MET A 458 8.50 11.22 -5.35
C MET A 458 8.39 10.93 -6.84
N ALA A 459 9.51 10.57 -7.49
CA ALA A 459 9.48 10.02 -8.85
C ALA A 459 8.73 8.68 -8.92
N ALA A 460 8.84 7.84 -7.87
CA ALA A 460 8.10 6.59 -7.75
C ALA A 460 6.59 6.80 -7.61
N VAL A 461 6.15 7.89 -6.96
CA VAL A 461 4.72 8.29 -6.95
C VAL A 461 4.24 8.61 -8.36
N CYS A 462 4.95 9.47 -9.09
CA CYS A 462 4.58 9.85 -10.45
C CYS A 462 4.56 8.62 -11.39
N ALA A 463 5.63 7.83 -11.41
CA ALA A 463 5.70 6.62 -12.23
C ALA A 463 4.63 5.59 -11.84
N GLY A 464 4.37 5.40 -10.55
CA GLY A 464 3.35 4.49 -10.05
C GLY A 464 1.94 4.89 -10.47
N SER A 465 1.61 6.18 -10.39
CA SER A 465 0.34 6.74 -10.87
C SER A 465 0.13 6.45 -12.36
N MET A 466 1.14 6.76 -13.18
CA MET A 466 1.12 6.53 -14.62
C MET A 466 1.00 5.04 -14.97
N ALA A 467 1.74 4.17 -14.28
CA ALA A 467 1.70 2.73 -14.54
C ALA A 467 0.33 2.12 -14.19
N LEU A 468 -0.35 2.63 -13.15
CA LEU A 468 -1.71 2.21 -12.80
C LEU A 468 -2.74 2.63 -13.86
N ARG A 469 -2.65 3.87 -14.37
CA ARG A 469 -3.46 4.31 -15.51
C ARG A 469 -3.22 3.47 -16.75
N ASP A 470 -1.96 3.19 -17.08
CA ASP A 470 -1.59 2.30 -18.19
C ASP A 470 -2.14 0.87 -18.01
N ALA A 471 -2.31 0.42 -16.77
CA ALA A 471 -2.94 -0.87 -16.47
C ALA A 471 -4.47 -0.88 -16.57
N GLY A 472 -5.11 0.29 -16.74
CA GLY A 472 -6.56 0.42 -16.67
C GLY A 472 -7.11 0.31 -15.25
N ALA A 473 -6.29 0.61 -14.23
CA ALA A 473 -6.76 0.69 -12.85
C ALA A 473 -7.65 1.94 -12.68
N PRO A 474 -8.69 1.89 -11.82
CA PRO A 474 -9.64 2.98 -11.67
C PRO A 474 -9.05 4.10 -10.79
N LEU A 475 -8.21 4.93 -11.39
CA LEU A 475 -7.60 6.08 -10.74
C LEU A 475 -8.40 7.35 -11.07
N THR A 476 -8.86 8.05 -10.03
CA THR A 476 -9.67 9.27 -10.19
C THR A 476 -8.88 10.41 -10.84
N GLU A 477 -7.68 10.70 -10.35
CA GLU A 477 -6.73 11.68 -10.89
C GLU A 477 -5.30 11.18 -10.70
N ASP A 478 -4.37 11.64 -11.55
CA ASP A 478 -2.96 11.37 -11.34
C ASP A 478 -2.41 12.05 -10.08
N VAL A 479 -1.47 11.38 -9.41
CA VAL A 479 -0.77 11.90 -8.24
C VAL A 479 0.66 12.25 -8.63
N ALA A 480 1.07 13.49 -8.38
CA ALA A 480 2.45 13.94 -8.53
C ALA A 480 3.13 14.09 -7.17
N GLY A 481 4.44 13.85 -7.15
CA GLY A 481 5.29 14.05 -5.98
C GLY A 481 6.41 15.05 -6.23
N VAL A 482 6.71 15.90 -5.25
CA VAL A 482 7.86 16.83 -5.28
C VAL A 482 8.59 16.82 -3.94
N ALA A 483 9.91 17.00 -3.96
CA ALA A 483 10.69 17.22 -2.75
C ALA A 483 11.11 18.67 -2.64
N MET A 484 10.85 19.24 -1.48
CA MET A 484 11.11 20.60 -1.09
C MET A 484 12.23 20.62 -0.06
N GLY A 485 13.05 21.67 -0.09
CA GLY A 485 14.05 21.91 0.93
C GLY A 485 13.98 23.32 1.48
N LEU A 486 14.76 23.55 2.53
CA LEU A 486 14.89 24.85 3.17
C LEU A 486 16.37 25.16 3.33
N VAL A 487 16.72 26.42 3.09
CA VAL A 487 18.00 26.98 3.47
C VAL A 487 17.78 28.22 4.33
N THR A 488 18.47 28.28 5.47
CA THR A 488 18.33 29.39 6.43
C THR A 488 19.66 30.14 6.65
N ASP A 489 19.55 31.45 6.86
CA ASP A 489 20.67 32.33 7.24
C ASP A 489 20.18 33.44 8.18
N GLY A 490 20.39 33.22 9.49
CA GLY A 490 19.74 34.01 10.53
C GLY A 490 18.22 33.85 10.45
N ASP A 491 17.51 34.97 10.33
CA ASP A 491 16.04 35.00 10.18
C ASP A 491 15.58 34.86 8.72
N ARG A 492 16.51 34.81 7.75
CA ARG A 492 16.18 34.68 6.33
C ARG A 492 15.99 33.20 5.98
N GLU A 493 14.93 32.91 5.24
CA GLU A 493 14.59 31.56 4.79
C GLU A 493 14.35 31.54 3.28
N ILE A 494 14.86 30.51 2.59
CA ILE A 494 14.58 30.25 1.17
C ILE A 494 14.15 28.79 1.02
N ILE A 495 12.96 28.59 0.45
CA ILE A 495 12.42 27.27 0.12
C ILE A 495 12.89 26.88 -1.29
N LEU A 496 13.41 25.67 -1.41
CA LEU A 496 13.89 25.07 -2.66
C LEU A 496 12.87 24.06 -3.19
N THR A 497 12.50 24.16 -4.46
CA THR A 497 11.67 23.17 -5.17
C THR A 497 12.55 22.12 -5.83
N ASP A 498 12.13 20.86 -5.77
CA ASP A 498 12.77 19.72 -6.44
C ASP A 498 14.27 19.62 -6.10
N ILE A 499 14.54 19.38 -4.82
CA ILE A 499 15.90 19.34 -4.27
C ILE A 499 16.76 18.20 -4.81
N LEU A 500 18.04 18.49 -5.01
CA LEU A 500 19.09 17.52 -5.30
C LEU A 500 19.50 16.76 -4.03
N GLY A 501 20.11 15.59 -4.18
CA GLY A 501 20.70 14.86 -3.05
C GLY A 501 21.76 15.67 -2.28
N ALA A 502 22.52 16.51 -2.99
CA ALA A 502 23.48 17.43 -2.36
C ALA A 502 22.77 18.53 -1.55
N GLU A 503 21.63 19.04 -2.04
CA GLU A 503 20.86 20.09 -1.39
C GLU A 503 20.12 19.57 -0.16
N ASP A 504 19.63 18.32 -0.18
CA ASP A 504 19.21 17.64 1.06
C ASP A 504 20.39 17.61 2.04
N HIS A 505 21.57 17.10 1.63
CA HIS A 505 22.72 16.97 2.53
C HIS A 505 23.14 18.30 3.20
N PHE A 506 23.15 19.41 2.45
CA PHE A 506 23.55 20.72 2.96
C PHE A 506 22.40 21.53 3.59
N GLY A 507 21.16 21.27 3.17
CA GLY A 507 19.98 22.00 3.61
C GLY A 507 19.43 21.54 4.97
N GLU A 508 18.44 22.30 5.43
CA GLU A 508 17.88 22.24 6.78
C GLU A 508 16.56 21.47 6.85
N MET A 509 15.90 21.26 5.71
CA MET A 509 14.62 20.58 5.59
C MET A 509 14.62 19.65 4.37
N ASP A 510 14.04 18.46 4.52
CA ASP A 510 13.64 17.54 3.46
C ASP A 510 12.14 17.28 3.62
N MET A 511 11.34 17.92 2.79
CA MET A 511 9.88 17.82 2.78
C MET A 511 9.41 17.22 1.47
N LYS A 512 8.87 16.01 1.51
CA LYS A 512 8.27 15.31 0.38
C LYS A 512 6.77 15.53 0.40
N VAL A 513 6.22 16.07 -0.68
CA VAL A 513 4.79 16.36 -0.79
C VAL A 513 4.25 15.66 -2.02
N ALA A 514 3.20 14.87 -1.86
CA ALA A 514 2.44 14.25 -2.93
C ALA A 514 1.00 14.74 -2.91
N GLY A 515 0.43 14.90 -4.10
CA GLY A 515 -0.92 15.44 -4.26
C GLY A 515 -1.35 15.52 -5.71
N THR A 516 -2.56 16.03 -5.90
CA THR A 516 -3.12 16.36 -7.21
C THR A 516 -3.32 17.87 -7.32
N ASN A 517 -3.94 18.35 -8.40
CA ASN A 517 -4.31 19.76 -8.54
C ASN A 517 -5.34 20.22 -7.49
N SER A 518 -6.09 19.28 -6.88
CA SER A 518 -7.17 19.59 -5.94
C SER A 518 -6.77 19.47 -4.47
N GLY A 519 -5.64 18.82 -4.15
CA GLY A 519 -5.24 18.65 -2.75
C GLY A 519 -3.98 17.82 -2.53
N ILE A 520 -3.67 17.64 -1.25
CA ILE A 520 -2.54 16.84 -0.75
C ILE A 520 -3.04 15.44 -0.43
N THR A 521 -2.30 14.42 -0.85
CA THR A 521 -2.57 13.02 -0.51
C THR A 521 -1.59 12.48 0.54
N ALA A 522 -0.32 12.87 0.47
CA ALA A 522 0.66 12.51 1.48
C ALA A 522 1.75 13.58 1.65
N CYS A 523 2.28 13.70 2.86
CA CYS A 523 3.44 14.54 3.13
C CYS A 523 4.36 13.89 4.15
N GLN A 524 5.66 13.98 3.91
CA GLN A 524 6.70 13.57 4.85
C GLN A 524 7.70 14.70 5.00
N LEU A 525 7.85 15.26 6.20
CA LEU A 525 8.82 16.32 6.47
C LEU A 525 9.77 15.91 7.59
N ASP A 526 11.05 16.15 7.32
CA ASP A 526 12.17 15.99 8.24
C ASP A 526 12.98 17.27 8.27
N THR A 527 13.23 17.84 9.45
CA THR A 527 14.18 18.94 9.59
C THR A 527 15.45 18.49 10.27
N LYS A 528 16.58 19.12 9.93
CA LYS A 528 17.86 18.97 10.61
C LYS A 528 18.09 20.09 11.63
N LEU A 529 17.17 21.05 11.72
CA LEU A 529 17.23 22.16 12.67
C LEU A 529 16.75 21.71 14.04
N PRO A 530 17.61 21.77 15.08
CA PRO A 530 17.16 21.52 16.46
C PRO A 530 16.12 22.54 16.92
N THR A 531 16.16 23.76 16.36
CA THR A 531 15.18 24.83 16.60
C THR A 531 13.81 24.55 16.00
N GLY A 532 13.69 23.55 15.12
CA GLY A 532 12.46 23.20 14.41
C GLY A 532 12.02 24.24 13.38
N LEU A 533 10.91 23.94 12.72
CA LEU A 533 10.30 24.77 11.68
C LEU A 533 9.03 25.47 12.18
N SER A 534 8.75 26.64 11.60
CA SER A 534 7.49 27.37 11.84
C SER A 534 6.34 26.80 11.00
N GLN A 535 5.11 27.03 11.44
CA GLN A 535 3.92 26.67 10.66
C GLN A 535 3.83 27.47 9.36
N ASP A 536 4.24 28.75 9.38
CA ASP A 536 4.27 29.61 8.20
C ASP A 536 5.25 29.11 7.13
N THR A 537 6.43 28.64 7.54
CA THR A 537 7.43 28.04 6.65
C THR A 537 6.83 26.82 5.92
N ILE A 538 6.09 25.97 6.65
CA ILE A 538 5.45 24.78 6.10
C ILE A 538 4.29 25.15 5.17
N ALA A 539 3.46 26.13 5.54
CA ALA A 539 2.37 26.62 4.70
C ALA A 539 2.91 27.19 3.37
N ASN A 540 4.00 27.97 3.42
CA ASN A 540 4.66 28.48 2.23
C ASN A 540 5.26 27.35 1.37
N ALA A 541 5.83 26.33 2.01
CA ALA A 541 6.37 25.15 1.30
C ALA A 541 5.27 24.35 0.60
N PHE A 542 4.09 24.18 1.21
CA PHE A 542 2.94 23.55 0.56
C PHE A 542 2.45 24.34 -0.65
N LYS A 543 2.40 25.68 -0.55
CA LYS A 543 2.00 26.53 -1.68
C LYS A 543 2.94 26.34 -2.87
N GLN A 544 4.25 26.43 -2.62
CA GLN A 544 5.27 26.23 -3.66
C GLN A 544 5.27 24.78 -4.19
N ALA A 545 4.94 23.79 -3.36
CA ALA A 545 4.79 22.39 -3.78
C ALA A 545 3.57 22.19 -4.70
N SER A 546 2.45 22.87 -4.42
CA SER A 546 1.24 22.80 -5.26
C SER A 546 1.49 23.36 -6.67
N GLU A 547 2.20 24.49 -6.77
CA GLU A 547 2.65 25.03 -8.06
C GLU A 547 3.53 24.02 -8.82
N ALA A 548 4.39 23.30 -8.09
CA ALA A 548 5.23 22.26 -8.67
C ALA A 548 4.46 21.00 -9.09
N HIS A 549 3.44 20.60 -8.34
CA HIS A 549 2.55 19.49 -8.70
C HIS A 549 1.85 19.77 -10.01
N ALA A 550 1.25 20.95 -10.20
CA ALA A 550 0.58 21.31 -11.44
C ALA A 550 1.53 21.16 -12.65
N HIS A 551 2.75 21.69 -12.53
CA HIS A 551 3.74 21.57 -13.60
C HIS A 551 4.16 20.12 -13.92
N ILE A 552 4.28 19.27 -12.89
CA ILE A 552 4.63 17.85 -13.06
C ILE A 552 3.45 17.07 -13.67
N LEU A 553 2.23 17.33 -13.20
CA LEU A 553 1.00 16.71 -13.70
C LEU A 553 0.78 17.05 -15.18
N ASP A 554 1.04 18.29 -15.59
CA ASP A 554 0.97 18.69 -17.00
C ASP A 554 1.94 17.91 -17.90
N HIS A 555 3.11 17.50 -17.39
CA HIS A 555 4.06 16.65 -18.12
C HIS A 555 3.70 15.17 -18.10
N MET A 556 2.99 14.73 -17.05
CA MET A 556 2.43 13.37 -16.99
C MET A 556 1.20 13.25 -17.89
N ALA A 557 0.48 14.36 -18.11
CA ALA A 557 -0.67 14.44 -18.98
C ALA A 557 -0.30 14.13 -20.44
N GLY A 558 -1.20 13.43 -21.15
CA GLY A 558 -0.99 12.99 -22.53
C GLY A 558 -0.84 11.47 -22.70
N GLN A 559 -0.72 10.73 -21.60
CA GLN A 559 -0.86 9.28 -21.61
C GLN A 559 -2.35 8.92 -21.64
N GLN A 560 -2.80 8.16 -22.64
CA GLN A 560 -4.21 7.76 -22.74
C GLN A 560 -4.53 6.66 -21.75
N ASP A 561 -5.71 6.74 -21.13
CA ASP A 561 -6.26 5.64 -20.34
C ASP A 561 -6.40 4.42 -21.24
N ARG A 562 -5.74 3.33 -20.84
CA ARG A 562 -5.80 2.07 -21.55
C ARG A 562 -6.88 1.20 -20.95
N ALA A 563 -7.61 0.48 -21.81
CA ALA A 563 -8.44 -0.61 -21.33
C ALA A 563 -7.56 -1.66 -20.63
N MET A 564 -8.13 -2.33 -19.62
CA MET A 564 -7.40 -3.36 -18.90
C MET A 564 -6.83 -4.42 -19.87
N PRO A 565 -5.53 -4.75 -19.80
CA PRO A 565 -4.89 -5.65 -20.76
C PRO A 565 -5.58 -7.02 -20.85
N LYS A 566 -5.62 -7.63 -22.03
CA LYS A 566 -6.30 -8.92 -22.28
C LYS A 566 -5.76 -10.06 -21.40
N HIS A 567 -4.47 -10.07 -21.12
CA HIS A 567 -3.80 -11.06 -20.28
C HIS A 567 -4.00 -10.82 -18.77
N ALA A 568 -4.61 -9.69 -18.39
CA ALA A 568 -4.90 -9.41 -16.98
C ALA A 568 -6.10 -10.23 -16.50
N PRO A 569 -6.12 -10.63 -15.22
CA PRO A 569 -7.24 -11.38 -14.67
C PRO A 569 -8.56 -10.62 -14.81
N ARG A 570 -9.65 -11.37 -14.97
CA ARG A 570 -11.00 -10.82 -15.06
C ARG A 570 -11.86 -11.33 -13.92
N VAL A 571 -12.69 -10.44 -13.40
CA VAL A 571 -13.82 -10.77 -12.55
C VAL A 571 -15.08 -10.39 -13.31
N VAL A 572 -15.90 -11.38 -13.68
CA VAL A 572 -17.17 -11.19 -14.39
C VAL A 572 -18.30 -11.67 -13.49
N GLU A 573 -19.31 -10.83 -13.27
CA GLU A 573 -20.55 -11.23 -12.59
C GLU A 573 -21.65 -11.39 -13.65
N LEU A 574 -22.14 -12.61 -13.84
CA LEU A 574 -23.26 -12.89 -14.74
C LEU A 574 -24.56 -12.92 -13.93
N PRO A 575 -25.48 -11.97 -14.14
CA PRO A 575 -26.77 -11.97 -13.47
C PRO A 575 -27.61 -13.17 -13.90
N MET A 576 -28.30 -13.78 -12.93
CA MET A 576 -29.16 -14.94 -13.14
C MET A 576 -30.59 -14.60 -12.75
N GLU A 577 -31.56 -15.10 -13.52
CA GLU A 577 -32.95 -15.04 -13.10
C GLU A 577 -33.20 -15.96 -11.89
N SER A 578 -34.11 -15.54 -11.00
CA SER A 578 -34.41 -16.22 -9.72
C SER A 578 -34.76 -17.71 -9.88
N SER A 579 -35.38 -18.08 -11.00
CA SER A 579 -35.72 -19.47 -11.34
C SER A 579 -34.48 -20.33 -11.65
N VAL A 580 -33.49 -19.76 -12.35
CA VAL A 580 -32.22 -20.40 -12.71
C VAL A 580 -31.28 -20.43 -11.51
N ALA A 581 -31.23 -19.34 -10.74
CA ALA A 581 -30.52 -19.22 -9.48
C ALA A 581 -30.87 -20.32 -8.46
N ALA A 582 -32.17 -20.56 -8.23
CA ALA A 582 -32.65 -21.63 -7.35
C ALA A 582 -32.18 -23.03 -7.82
N ARG A 583 -32.01 -23.22 -9.13
CA ARG A 583 -31.57 -24.48 -9.73
C ARG A 583 -30.06 -24.69 -9.59
N ILE A 584 -29.24 -23.64 -9.62
CA ILE A 584 -27.78 -23.73 -9.43
C ILE A 584 -27.43 -24.23 -8.02
N LEU A 585 -28.27 -23.91 -7.02
CA LEU A 585 -28.12 -24.37 -5.63
C LEU A 585 -28.37 -25.89 -5.44
N LEU A 586 -28.86 -26.60 -6.47
CA LEU A 586 -29.00 -28.05 -6.45
C LEU A 586 -27.64 -28.74 -6.71
N LYS A 587 -27.42 -29.88 -6.04
CA LYS A 587 -26.13 -30.59 -5.98
C LYS A 587 -25.50 -30.88 -7.35
N ASP A 588 -26.32 -31.16 -8.36
CA ASP A 588 -25.88 -31.52 -9.71
C ASP A 588 -25.37 -30.32 -10.53
N ARG A 589 -25.84 -29.10 -10.24
CA ARG A 589 -25.48 -27.88 -10.99
C ARG A 589 -24.28 -27.14 -10.38
N ALA A 590 -23.99 -27.37 -9.10
CA ALA A 590 -22.72 -26.96 -8.49
C ALA A 590 -21.53 -27.75 -9.06
N LEU A 591 -21.73 -29.04 -9.39
CA LEU A 591 -20.74 -29.85 -10.12
C LEU A 591 -20.49 -29.29 -11.52
N LEU A 592 -21.54 -28.89 -12.23
CA LEU A 592 -21.41 -28.28 -13.55
C LEU A 592 -20.55 -27.00 -13.56
N LEU A 593 -20.75 -26.10 -12.59
CA LEU A 593 -19.90 -24.90 -12.47
C LEU A 593 -18.44 -25.28 -12.18
N ARG A 594 -18.22 -26.35 -11.41
CA ARG A 594 -16.87 -26.85 -11.18
C ARG A 594 -16.24 -27.44 -12.45
N ASP A 595 -17.00 -28.23 -13.22
CA ASP A 595 -16.52 -28.83 -14.46
C ASP A 595 -16.18 -27.76 -15.51
N ILE A 596 -17.02 -26.74 -15.66
CA ILE A 596 -16.73 -25.58 -16.51
C ILE A 596 -15.49 -24.85 -16.01
N GLY A 597 -15.35 -24.67 -14.70
CA GLY A 597 -14.18 -24.05 -14.07
C GLY A 597 -12.89 -24.81 -14.37
N ASP A 598 -12.91 -26.14 -14.23
CA ASP A 598 -11.76 -27.00 -14.52
C ASP A 598 -11.40 -27.00 -16.02
N GLN A 599 -12.40 -26.95 -16.92
CA GLN A 599 -12.19 -26.86 -18.38
C GLN A 599 -11.60 -25.51 -18.82
N THR A 600 -12.05 -24.42 -18.21
CA THR A 600 -11.66 -23.05 -18.59
C THR A 600 -10.53 -22.48 -17.74
N ASN A 601 -10.04 -23.25 -16.76
CA ASN A 601 -9.11 -22.78 -15.73
C ASN A 601 -9.61 -21.51 -15.01
N THR A 602 -10.91 -21.46 -14.71
CA THR A 602 -11.57 -20.37 -14.00
C THR A 602 -12.14 -20.86 -12.67
N LYS A 603 -12.31 -19.94 -11.73
CA LYS A 603 -12.99 -20.22 -10.47
C LYS A 603 -14.39 -19.62 -10.53
N LEU A 604 -15.37 -20.51 -10.50
CA LEU A 604 -16.79 -20.19 -10.63
C LEU A 604 -17.51 -20.44 -9.31
N TRP A 605 -18.33 -19.49 -8.87
CA TRP A 605 -19.25 -19.71 -7.77
C TRP A 605 -20.52 -18.88 -7.95
N TYR A 606 -21.58 -19.32 -7.29
CA TYR A 606 -22.85 -18.60 -7.26
C TYR A 606 -22.96 -17.76 -5.98
N ASP A 607 -23.19 -16.45 -6.13
CA ASP A 607 -23.52 -15.57 -5.01
C ASP A 607 -25.05 -15.43 -4.90
N GLY A 608 -25.62 -16.17 -3.95
CA GLY A 608 -27.06 -16.16 -3.68
C GLY A 608 -27.60 -14.84 -3.14
N ARG A 609 -26.77 -13.92 -2.63
CA ARG A 609 -27.24 -12.61 -2.18
C ARG A 609 -27.46 -11.68 -3.36
N LYS A 610 -26.54 -11.69 -4.32
CA LYS A 610 -26.60 -10.89 -5.54
C LYS A 610 -27.40 -11.55 -6.67
N GLN A 611 -27.67 -12.86 -6.57
CA GLN A 611 -28.25 -13.67 -7.64
C GLN A 611 -27.38 -13.66 -8.92
N VAL A 612 -26.06 -13.73 -8.75
CA VAL A 612 -25.09 -13.72 -9.85
C VAL A 612 -24.17 -14.94 -9.78
N VAL A 613 -23.70 -15.42 -10.94
CA VAL A 613 -22.54 -16.32 -11.02
C VAL A 613 -21.30 -15.46 -11.19
N SER A 614 -20.39 -15.53 -10.23
CA SER A 614 -19.11 -14.84 -10.28
C SER A 614 -18.05 -15.74 -10.93
N ILE A 615 -17.30 -15.15 -11.86
CA ILE A 615 -16.25 -15.77 -12.64
C ILE A 615 -14.93 -15.07 -12.31
N GLU A 616 -14.02 -15.76 -11.64
CA GLU A 616 -12.61 -15.36 -11.54
C GLU A 616 -11.81 -16.09 -12.61
N ALA A 617 -11.39 -15.36 -13.65
CA ALA A 617 -10.64 -15.90 -14.77
C ALA A 617 -9.22 -15.31 -14.83
N PRO A 618 -8.23 -16.10 -15.28
CA PRO A 618 -6.84 -15.64 -15.38
C PRO A 618 -6.63 -14.60 -16.48
N ASN A 619 -7.48 -14.57 -17.50
CA ASN A 619 -7.43 -13.63 -18.62
C ASN A 619 -8.82 -13.44 -19.24
N GLU A 620 -8.92 -12.54 -20.22
CA GLU A 620 -10.18 -12.21 -20.90
C GLU A 620 -10.78 -13.37 -21.71
N GLU A 621 -9.94 -14.14 -22.40
CA GLU A 621 -10.38 -15.26 -23.24
C GLU A 621 -11.04 -16.37 -22.40
N ALA A 622 -10.42 -16.73 -21.27
CA ALA A 622 -10.97 -17.70 -20.34
C ALA A 622 -12.29 -17.20 -19.70
N ALA A 623 -12.40 -15.89 -19.43
CA ALA A 623 -13.62 -15.30 -18.91
C ALA A 623 -14.78 -15.38 -19.91
N GLN A 624 -14.51 -15.06 -21.18
CA GLN A 624 -15.49 -15.12 -22.26
C GLN A 624 -15.95 -16.55 -22.52
N GLU A 625 -15.02 -17.51 -22.54
CA GLU A 625 -15.35 -18.92 -22.76
C GLU A 625 -16.15 -19.51 -21.60
N ALA A 626 -15.76 -19.23 -20.35
CA ALA A 626 -16.54 -19.64 -19.18
C ALA A 626 -17.95 -19.03 -19.22
N SER A 627 -18.06 -17.74 -19.58
CA SER A 627 -19.36 -17.08 -19.72
C SER A 627 -20.23 -17.74 -20.78
N ARG A 628 -19.65 -18.07 -21.95
CA ARG A 628 -20.34 -18.76 -23.05
C ARG A 628 -20.87 -20.12 -22.60
N LEU A 629 -20.03 -20.94 -21.97
CA LEU A 629 -20.42 -22.27 -21.48
C LEU A 629 -21.51 -22.20 -20.39
N ILE A 630 -21.43 -21.20 -19.50
CA ILE A 630 -22.46 -20.97 -18.49
C ILE A 630 -23.78 -20.59 -19.16
N THR A 631 -23.76 -19.66 -20.11
CA THR A 631 -24.97 -19.26 -20.83
C THR A 631 -25.56 -20.45 -21.60
N GLU A 632 -24.76 -21.21 -22.34
CA GLU A 632 -25.22 -22.41 -23.08
C GLU A 632 -25.80 -23.47 -22.15
N ALA A 633 -25.18 -23.69 -20.99
CA ALA A 633 -25.66 -24.66 -20.01
C ALA A 633 -26.96 -24.24 -19.30
N LEU A 634 -27.21 -22.93 -19.20
CA LEU A 634 -28.31 -22.34 -18.44
C LEU A 634 -29.48 -21.85 -19.31
N VAL A 635 -29.29 -21.69 -20.63
CA VAL A 635 -30.40 -21.44 -21.56
C VAL A 635 -31.34 -22.65 -21.53
N ASP A 636 -32.57 -22.42 -21.11
CA ASP A 636 -33.64 -23.40 -21.24
C ASP A 636 -34.06 -23.47 -22.70
N LEU A 637 -34.30 -24.70 -23.20
CA LEU A 637 -34.85 -24.92 -24.53
C LEU A 637 -36.18 -24.17 -24.66
N GLU A 638 -36.24 -23.18 -25.55
CA GLU A 638 -37.45 -22.41 -25.78
C GLU A 638 -38.58 -23.33 -26.26
N ILE A 639 -39.77 -23.18 -25.65
CA ILE A 639 -40.99 -23.85 -26.08
C ILE A 639 -41.24 -23.47 -27.54
N GLY A 640 -41.37 -24.46 -28.43
CA GLY A 640 -41.48 -24.26 -29.88
C GLY A 640 -40.22 -24.60 -30.68
N THR A 641 -39.07 -24.81 -30.05
CA THR A 641 -37.83 -25.21 -30.73
C THR A 641 -37.98 -26.61 -31.34
N LYS A 642 -37.62 -26.75 -32.62
CA LYS A 642 -37.59 -28.04 -33.35
C LYS A 642 -36.22 -28.69 -33.17
N LEU A 643 -36.18 -29.92 -32.68
CA LEU A 643 -34.97 -30.69 -32.42
C LEU A 643 -35.06 -32.06 -33.09
N THR A 644 -33.91 -32.58 -33.53
CA THR A 644 -33.80 -33.98 -33.96
C THR A 644 -33.46 -34.82 -32.74
N THR A 645 -34.17 -35.93 -32.56
CA THR A 645 -34.00 -36.82 -31.41
C THR A 645 -33.93 -38.27 -31.84
N THR A 646 -33.27 -39.11 -31.04
CA THR A 646 -33.22 -40.56 -31.20
C THR A 646 -34.02 -41.25 -30.09
N VAL A 647 -34.82 -42.24 -30.43
CA VAL A 647 -35.61 -43.03 -29.46
C VAL A 647 -34.70 -43.99 -28.69
N LEU A 648 -34.60 -43.81 -27.37
CA LEU A 648 -33.82 -44.66 -26.48
C LEU A 648 -34.58 -45.89 -25.99
N ASP A 649 -35.85 -45.69 -25.61
CA ASP A 649 -36.73 -46.73 -25.06
C ASP A 649 -38.19 -46.38 -25.31
N VAL A 650 -39.04 -47.39 -25.48
CA VAL A 650 -40.47 -47.22 -25.78
C VAL A 650 -41.33 -47.99 -24.78
N ARG A 651 -42.21 -47.28 -24.10
CA ARG A 651 -43.23 -47.82 -23.18
C ARG A 651 -44.61 -47.67 -23.80
N SER A 652 -45.63 -48.24 -23.17
CA SER A 652 -46.99 -48.20 -23.72
C SER A 652 -47.56 -46.78 -23.81
N SER A 653 -47.32 -45.94 -22.82
CA SER A 653 -47.87 -44.57 -22.77
C SER A 653 -46.93 -43.48 -23.30
N PHE A 654 -45.63 -43.76 -23.43
CA PHE A 654 -44.63 -42.77 -23.85
C PHE A 654 -43.37 -43.40 -24.45
N ALA A 655 -42.63 -42.61 -25.23
CA ALA A 655 -41.27 -42.92 -25.70
C ALA A 655 -40.26 -41.99 -25.02
N LEU A 656 -39.13 -42.55 -24.58
CA LEU A 656 -37.98 -41.80 -24.10
C LEU A 656 -37.11 -41.45 -25.30
N VAL A 657 -36.90 -40.15 -25.53
CA VAL A 657 -36.13 -39.64 -26.66
C VAL A 657 -34.97 -38.80 -26.16
N GLN A 658 -33.85 -38.82 -26.89
CA GLN A 658 -32.63 -38.08 -26.56
C GLN A 658 -32.22 -37.19 -27.74
N THR A 659 -31.89 -35.93 -27.47
CA THR A 659 -31.30 -35.02 -28.47
C THR A 659 -29.84 -35.37 -28.73
N ASP A 660 -29.27 -34.86 -29.81
CA ASP A 660 -27.85 -35.03 -30.11
C ASP A 660 -26.95 -34.45 -29.00
N ASP A 661 -27.42 -33.40 -28.30
CA ASP A 661 -26.77 -32.80 -27.12
C ASP A 661 -27.01 -33.58 -25.81
N ALA A 662 -27.33 -34.86 -25.91
CA ALA A 662 -27.58 -35.79 -24.81
C ALA A 662 -28.75 -35.45 -23.86
N VAL A 663 -29.61 -34.50 -24.21
CA VAL A 663 -30.77 -34.12 -23.39
C VAL A 663 -31.91 -35.12 -23.57
N GLN A 664 -32.37 -35.73 -22.47
CA GLN A 664 -33.46 -36.72 -22.49
C GLN A 664 -34.81 -36.08 -22.19
N GLY A 665 -35.86 -36.55 -22.87
CA GLY A 665 -37.23 -36.18 -22.57
C GLY A 665 -38.23 -37.26 -22.98
N VAL A 666 -39.49 -36.96 -22.71
CA VAL A 666 -40.61 -37.88 -22.84
C VAL A 666 -41.55 -37.38 -23.94
N LEU A 667 -41.74 -38.21 -24.95
CA LEU A 667 -42.77 -38.03 -25.97
C LEU A 667 -43.99 -38.88 -25.57
N HIS A 668 -45.04 -38.25 -25.07
CA HIS A 668 -46.26 -38.94 -24.67
C HIS A 668 -47.12 -39.30 -25.90
N VAL A 669 -47.80 -40.45 -25.89
CA VAL A 669 -48.60 -40.93 -27.04
C VAL A 669 -49.64 -39.91 -27.51
N SER A 670 -50.20 -39.11 -26.60
CA SER A 670 -51.17 -38.05 -26.92
C SER A 670 -50.59 -36.85 -27.68
N LYS A 671 -49.26 -36.72 -27.75
CA LYS A 671 -48.55 -35.64 -28.45
C LYS A 671 -47.84 -36.13 -29.72
N MET A 672 -48.05 -37.40 -30.09
CA MET A 672 -47.56 -37.99 -31.34
C MET A 672 -48.54 -37.77 -32.51
N MET A 673 -49.72 -37.18 -32.27
CA MET A 673 -50.75 -36.98 -33.29
C MET A 673 -50.65 -35.60 -33.95
N VAL A 674 -50.55 -35.58 -35.27
CA VAL A 674 -50.78 -34.39 -36.11
C VAL A 674 -52.08 -34.63 -36.87
N ASN A 675 -53.14 -33.88 -36.52
CA ASN A 675 -54.50 -33.90 -37.08
C ASN A 675 -55.38 -35.15 -36.85
N PRO A 676 -56.45 -35.06 -36.03
CA PRO A 676 -57.54 -36.02 -36.06
C PRO A 676 -58.48 -35.67 -37.23
N ILE A 677 -58.28 -36.29 -38.40
CA ILE A 677 -59.37 -36.38 -39.38
C ILE A 677 -60.26 -37.51 -38.88
N ASN A 678 -61.41 -37.12 -38.31
CA ASN A 678 -62.46 -37.96 -37.73
C ASN A 678 -62.12 -38.51 -36.33
N GLY A 679 -62.80 -37.96 -35.32
CA GLY A 679 -62.58 -38.28 -33.92
C GLY A 679 -62.72 -39.79 -33.64
N SER A 680 -61.86 -40.26 -32.73
CA SER A 680 -61.88 -41.55 -32.00
C SER A 680 -60.82 -42.61 -32.32
N GLU A 681 -59.73 -42.32 -33.03
CA GLU A 681 -58.55 -43.20 -32.96
C GLU A 681 -57.59 -42.75 -31.87
N ARG A 682 -57.77 -43.29 -30.65
CA ARG A 682 -56.72 -43.30 -29.62
C ARG A 682 -55.86 -44.53 -29.85
N PHE A 683 -54.63 -44.35 -30.32
CA PHE A 683 -53.65 -45.45 -30.26
C PHE A 683 -53.30 -45.72 -28.79
N PRO A 684 -53.50 -46.94 -28.29
CA PRO A 684 -53.28 -47.24 -26.87
C PRO A 684 -51.81 -47.45 -26.52
N ASP A 685 -50.93 -47.63 -27.51
CA ASP A 685 -49.55 -48.06 -27.29
C ASP A 685 -48.54 -47.38 -28.24
N ALA A 686 -47.57 -46.65 -27.68
CA ALA A 686 -46.49 -46.01 -28.44
C ALA A 686 -45.54 -47.01 -29.12
N ARG A 687 -45.47 -48.28 -28.67
CA ARG A 687 -44.64 -49.34 -29.28
C ARG A 687 -45.08 -49.71 -30.70
N ARG A 688 -46.31 -49.37 -31.09
CA ARG A 688 -46.81 -49.59 -32.45
C ARG A 688 -46.33 -48.52 -33.42
N LEU A 689 -45.90 -47.36 -32.92
CA LEU A 689 -45.58 -46.18 -33.73
C LEU A 689 -44.09 -45.90 -33.84
N LEU A 690 -43.30 -46.35 -32.87
CA LEU A 690 -41.88 -46.04 -32.74
C LEU A 690 -41.08 -47.27 -32.33
N ALA A 691 -39.93 -47.46 -32.95
CA ALA A 691 -38.92 -48.45 -32.57
C ALA A 691 -37.73 -47.78 -31.87
N LYS A 692 -37.01 -48.56 -31.05
CA LYS A 692 -35.75 -48.11 -30.45
C LYS A 692 -34.75 -47.81 -31.57
N GLY A 693 -34.15 -46.62 -31.55
CA GLY A 693 -33.22 -46.13 -32.55
C GLY A 693 -33.83 -45.23 -33.63
N ASP A 694 -35.15 -45.05 -33.66
CA ASP A 694 -35.80 -44.16 -34.62
C ASP A 694 -35.37 -42.70 -34.42
N LYS A 695 -35.16 -41.99 -35.53
CA LYS A 695 -34.86 -40.54 -35.54
C LYS A 695 -36.11 -39.73 -35.81
N LEU A 696 -36.42 -38.78 -34.92
CA LEU A 696 -37.66 -38.01 -34.92
C LEU A 696 -37.40 -36.50 -34.86
N GLU A 697 -38.11 -35.71 -35.67
CA GLU A 697 -38.20 -34.25 -35.54
C GLU A 697 -39.29 -33.87 -34.53
N VAL A 698 -38.88 -33.39 -33.36
CA VAL A 698 -39.78 -33.04 -32.26
C VAL A 698 -39.77 -31.55 -31.94
N VAL A 699 -40.89 -31.00 -31.46
CA VAL A 699 -41.03 -29.66 -30.89
C VAL A 699 -41.02 -29.76 -29.37
N VAL A 700 -40.29 -28.86 -28.70
CA VAL A 700 -40.39 -28.69 -27.25
C VAL A 700 -41.76 -28.10 -26.91
N LEU A 701 -42.62 -28.86 -26.24
CA LEU A 701 -43.97 -28.43 -25.86
C LEU A 701 -44.03 -27.90 -24.42
N GLU A 702 -43.25 -28.53 -23.54
CA GLU A 702 -43.18 -28.16 -22.13
C GLU A 702 -41.76 -28.46 -21.67
N SER A 703 -41.08 -27.44 -21.16
CA SER A 703 -39.74 -27.56 -20.62
C SER A 703 -39.84 -27.34 -19.11
N ASP A 704 -39.94 -28.44 -18.36
CA ASP A 704 -39.88 -28.41 -16.90
C ASP A 704 -38.76 -29.32 -16.40
N ARG A 705 -37.55 -28.76 -16.42
CA ARG A 705 -36.35 -29.41 -15.89
C ARG A 705 -36.37 -29.57 -14.35
N THR A 706 -37.36 -29.05 -13.61
CA THR A 706 -37.47 -29.27 -12.15
C THR A 706 -37.79 -30.73 -11.78
N ARG A 707 -38.42 -31.47 -12.71
CA ARG A 707 -38.77 -32.88 -12.55
C ARG A 707 -38.01 -33.81 -13.50
N ASN A 708 -36.99 -33.31 -14.21
CA ASN A 708 -36.42 -33.96 -15.41
C ASN A 708 -37.49 -34.29 -16.47
N ILE A 709 -38.49 -33.41 -16.63
CA ILE A 709 -39.57 -33.61 -17.60
C ILE A 709 -39.42 -32.60 -18.74
N LEU A 710 -38.80 -33.04 -19.82
CA LEU A 710 -38.90 -32.39 -21.12
C LEU A 710 -39.97 -33.10 -21.92
N ARG A 711 -41.06 -32.41 -22.27
CA ARG A 711 -42.12 -33.00 -23.10
C ARG A 711 -41.99 -32.51 -24.52
N PHE A 712 -41.95 -33.48 -25.41
CA PHE A 712 -41.84 -33.27 -26.83
C PHE A 712 -43.19 -33.52 -27.51
N GLY A 713 -43.39 -32.91 -28.68
CA GLY A 713 -44.47 -33.21 -29.61
C GLY A 713 -43.90 -33.47 -31.01
N LEU A 714 -44.55 -34.31 -31.81
CA LEU A 714 -44.06 -34.57 -33.17
C LEU A 714 -44.39 -33.41 -34.11
N THR A 715 -43.42 -32.99 -34.92
CA THR A 715 -43.64 -31.97 -35.98
C THR A 715 -44.36 -32.54 -37.20
N LYS A 716 -44.20 -33.84 -37.46
CA LYS A 716 -44.78 -34.61 -38.57
C LYS A 716 -45.17 -35.99 -38.06
N PRO A 717 -46.26 -36.60 -38.57
CA PRO A 717 -46.63 -37.96 -38.18
C PRO A 717 -45.49 -38.93 -38.53
N PRO A 718 -45.22 -39.94 -37.68
CA PRO A 718 -44.22 -40.95 -38.00
C PRO A 718 -44.65 -41.69 -39.27
N ARG A 719 -43.68 -42.05 -40.13
CA ARG A 719 -43.96 -42.82 -41.36
C ARG A 719 -44.73 -44.08 -40.95
N ARG A 720 -45.94 -44.24 -41.48
CA ARG A 720 -46.69 -45.50 -41.40
C ARG A 720 -45.77 -46.60 -41.95
N THR A 721 -45.36 -47.53 -41.10
CA THR A 721 -44.64 -48.72 -41.52
C THR A 721 -45.64 -49.67 -42.20
N ALA A 722 -45.20 -50.43 -43.20
CA ALA A 722 -46.03 -51.39 -43.93
C ALA A 722 -46.70 -52.44 -43.01
N GLU A 723 -46.12 -52.69 -41.82
CA GLU A 723 -46.69 -53.56 -40.79
C GLU A 723 -47.97 -52.99 -40.14
N LEU A 724 -48.11 -51.66 -40.10
CA LEU A 724 -49.31 -50.97 -39.60
C LEU A 724 -50.45 -51.01 -40.62
N GLU A 725 -50.16 -51.02 -41.93
CA GLU A 725 -51.16 -51.23 -42.98
C GLU A 725 -51.73 -52.65 -42.89
N SER A 726 -50.88 -53.66 -42.75
CA SER A 726 -51.30 -55.05 -42.52
C SER A 726 -52.18 -55.20 -41.29
N ALA A 727 -51.81 -54.60 -40.15
CA ALA A 727 -52.57 -54.77 -38.91
C ALA A 727 -53.93 -54.04 -38.93
N VAL A 728 -54.06 -52.94 -39.68
CA VAL A 728 -55.32 -52.22 -39.88
C VAL A 728 -56.20 -52.96 -40.88
N ASP A 729 -55.63 -53.48 -41.96
CA ASP A 729 -56.36 -54.29 -42.94
C ASP A 729 -56.84 -55.62 -42.34
N ASP A 730 -56.04 -56.27 -41.50
CA ASP A 730 -56.42 -57.49 -40.78
C ASP A 730 -57.53 -57.23 -39.75
N PHE A 731 -57.51 -56.06 -39.09
CA PHE A 731 -58.56 -55.67 -38.15
C PHE A 731 -59.86 -55.30 -38.88
N LEU A 732 -59.78 -54.56 -39.99
CA LEU A 732 -60.94 -54.22 -40.83
C LEU A 732 -61.55 -55.48 -41.46
N ALA A 733 -60.71 -56.45 -41.87
CA ALA A 733 -61.16 -57.76 -42.33
C ALA A 733 -61.88 -58.52 -41.21
N ALA A 734 -61.35 -58.53 -39.99
CA ALA A 734 -61.97 -59.20 -38.84
C ALA A 734 -63.33 -58.59 -38.45
N VAL A 735 -63.46 -57.25 -38.49
CA VAL A 735 -64.71 -56.54 -38.24
C VAL A 735 -65.74 -56.81 -39.36
N ALA A 736 -65.31 -56.87 -40.62
CA ALA A 736 -66.17 -57.22 -41.75
C ALA A 736 -66.68 -58.67 -41.72
N THR A 737 -65.90 -59.62 -41.18
CA THR A 737 -66.36 -61.00 -40.96
C THR A 737 -67.38 -61.13 -39.83
N ASN A 738 -67.22 -60.37 -38.73
CA ASN A 738 -68.20 -60.40 -37.62
C ASN A 738 -69.52 -59.71 -37.98
N ALA A 739 -69.52 -58.77 -38.93
CA ALA A 739 -70.74 -58.15 -39.44
C ALA A 739 -71.52 -59.04 -40.43
N LYS A 740 -70.88 -60.06 -41.04
CA LYS A 740 -71.49 -60.95 -42.04
C LYS A 740 -72.05 -62.27 -41.47
N SER A 741 -71.91 -62.52 -40.17
CA SER A 741 -72.50 -63.71 -39.50
C SER A 741 -73.82 -63.43 -38.77
N GLN A 742 -74.42 -62.25 -38.94
CA GLN A 742 -75.76 -61.90 -38.44
C GLN A 742 -76.65 -61.34 -39.56
N GLU A 743 -76.99 -62.17 -40.55
CA GLU A 743 -78.07 -61.98 -41.55
C GLU A 743 -78.07 -63.25 -42.43
N GLY A 744 -78.68 -64.38 -42.06
CA GLY A 744 -80.11 -64.73 -42.07
C GLY A 744 -80.23 -66.22 -42.50
N PRO A 745 -81.41 -66.88 -42.58
CA PRO A 745 -82.78 -66.40 -42.36
C PRO A 745 -83.28 -66.51 -40.91
#